data_AF-A0A932YY48-F1
#
_entry.id   AF-A0A932YY48-F1
#
_cell.length_a   1.000
_cell.length_b   1.000
_cell.length_c   1.000
_cell.angle_alpha   90.00
_cell.angle_beta   90.00
_cell.angle_gamma   90.00
#
_symmetry.space_group_name_H-M   'P 1'
#
loop_
_entity.id
_entity.type
_entity.pdbx_description
1 polymer ?
#
loop_
_entity_poly.entity_id
_entity_poly.type
_entity_poly.pdbx_seq_one_letter_code
_entity_poly.pdbx_strand_id
1 'polypeptide(L)'
;WRCDTPLLAYARSSWYITMSKLRKEIQERNETIHWFPEHIRDGRFGEWLRELKDWAITRERYWGAPIPSWECDRCGEREILGSFAELIAKAPKRNRYLLMRHGEAESNVRGVISARVETSDRYPLTASGRARVAQSAERLKGAGITRIIASPFHRMRETAEIVSRAIGVRVEYDERLREFDIPDFDGKTVAEHRAVFPTTLDMYQKKVGANETWDELARRMVTTLKEIDTAHEGETILICSHGDPLFLLEWAYSGRTRAGIEGMPYPKFDAPHPFAFTGALVNDRGELDVHRPFIDGITWSCAKDGCGGTMRRFPEVVDVWLESGCMPFAQVHFPFERETGTPTPNSQLQTPAQYPADYISEAIDQTRGWFYTLLAVATVLGWDAPYRNVVVLGHLLDRQGKKMSKSKGNVVDPNAMIEKYGADVVRWYMCTVNQPWDAKRFDEADLKAMSGKPFGTLRNVLSFWDLHGGNAAPQWVSLRGSGATEAIPAKEEAGVHLDSWLRARFAALHHDVTAHLDAYEITEAARAIQDLIDDLSTWWLRRSRERLKEGEASARGTFTAALHSLATLLAPFAPFTAERLWMSLRGVRGDEAIPTSVHLASWESGAPPSADGDDALLVQMASVRRLCSLGLEARAEAGIPVRQALNAVHLYTSTPLHLNDALRAIVREELNVKAVVEAVAEGTLRVVLDTTITPELKREGMIRDLTRAVNNLRKESGYTPSDRIRVTYACDDMELSAAITEYRDQLLRGTNADAWDSGTPATPQTRSVGGATIVLDIVRVGA
;
A
#
# COMPACT_ATOMS: atom_id res chain seq x y z
N TRP A 1 -15.03 -21.40 16.89
CA TRP A 1 -14.41 -20.15 16.41
C TRP A 1 -15.06 -19.58 15.14
N ARG A 2 -15.82 -20.36 14.34
CA ARG A 2 -16.57 -19.85 13.17
C ARG A 2 -18.08 -19.68 13.38
N CYS A 3 -18.75 -20.65 14.02
CA CYS A 3 -20.22 -20.68 14.15
C CYS A 3 -20.73 -20.53 15.59
N ASP A 4 -19.84 -20.32 16.55
CA ASP A 4 -20.14 -20.16 17.99
C ASP A 4 -20.92 -21.31 18.68
N THR A 5 -21.16 -22.42 17.99
CA THR A 5 -21.71 -23.65 18.58
C THR A 5 -20.72 -24.24 19.59
N PRO A 6 -21.18 -24.65 20.79
CA PRO A 6 -20.34 -25.35 21.77
C PRO A 6 -19.71 -26.62 21.19
N LEU A 7 -18.45 -26.87 21.53
CA LEU A 7 -17.70 -28.03 21.02
C LEU A 7 -18.01 -29.30 21.83
N LEU A 8 -18.00 -30.44 21.14
CA LEU A 8 -18.02 -31.78 21.72
C LEU A 8 -16.67 -32.47 21.44
N ALA A 9 -16.00 -32.95 22.48
CA ALA A 9 -14.83 -33.81 22.30
C ALA A 9 -15.30 -35.19 21.82
N TYR A 10 -14.81 -35.63 20.66
CA TYR A 10 -15.27 -36.86 20.02
C TYR A 10 -14.09 -37.63 19.40
N ALA A 11 -14.09 -38.96 19.55
CA ALA A 11 -13.07 -39.82 18.95
C ALA A 11 -13.36 -40.04 17.46
N ARG A 12 -12.47 -39.57 16.59
CA ARG A 12 -12.54 -39.74 15.13
C ARG A 12 -11.16 -40.14 14.58
N SER A 13 -11.17 -40.77 13.41
CA SER A 13 -9.96 -40.91 12.61
C SER A 13 -9.56 -39.56 12.04
N SER A 14 -8.29 -39.19 12.17
CA SER A 14 -7.74 -37.95 11.61
C SER A 14 -6.26 -38.14 11.33
N TRP A 15 -5.73 -37.39 10.38
CA TRP A 15 -4.30 -37.18 10.21
C TRP A 15 -3.81 -36.16 11.23
N TYR A 16 -2.64 -36.47 11.81
CA TYR A 16 -1.95 -35.62 12.77
C TYR A 16 -0.50 -35.40 12.33
N ILE A 17 -0.01 -34.18 12.49
CA ILE A 17 1.42 -33.90 12.50
C ILE A 17 1.89 -34.06 13.95
N THR A 18 2.90 -34.90 14.18
CA THR A 18 3.42 -35.24 15.53
C THR A 18 4.27 -34.12 16.12
N MET A 19 3.66 -32.94 16.32
CA MET A 19 4.29 -31.74 16.86
C MET A 19 4.77 -31.91 18.29
N SER A 20 4.18 -32.82 19.07
CA SER A 20 4.61 -33.08 20.45
C SER A 20 6.07 -33.53 20.57
N LYS A 21 6.62 -34.16 19.52
CA LYS A 21 8.03 -34.56 19.46
C LYS A 21 8.98 -33.44 19.09
N LEU A 22 8.46 -32.32 18.56
CA LEU A 22 9.23 -31.17 18.09
C LEU A 22 9.17 -29.98 19.07
N ARG A 23 8.76 -30.24 20.32
CA ARG A 23 8.58 -29.21 21.36
C ARG A 23 9.86 -28.43 21.64
N LYS A 24 11.01 -29.10 21.66
CA LYS A 24 12.28 -28.45 21.97
C LYS A 24 12.69 -27.57 20.79
N GLU A 25 12.65 -28.14 19.60
CA GLU A 25 13.04 -27.56 18.33
C GLU A 25 12.23 -26.30 17.99
N ILE A 26 10.92 -26.30 18.27
CA ILE A 26 10.06 -25.13 18.02
C ILE A 26 10.28 -24.02 19.05
N GLN A 27 10.63 -24.36 20.29
CA GLN A 27 10.96 -23.38 21.34
C GLN A 27 12.29 -22.70 21.07
N GLU A 28 13.32 -23.48 20.70
CA GLU A 28 14.64 -22.94 20.31
C GLU A 28 14.52 -21.96 19.13
N ARG A 29 13.68 -22.27 18.14
CA ARG A 29 13.40 -21.33 17.03
C ARG A 29 12.63 -20.10 17.49
N ASN A 30 11.71 -20.22 18.44
CA ASN A 30 10.99 -19.06 18.97
C ASN A 30 11.91 -18.08 19.71
N GLU A 31 12.97 -18.58 20.36
CA GLU A 31 13.97 -17.76 21.05
C GLU A 31 14.77 -16.87 20.10
N THR A 32 14.94 -17.27 18.84
CA THR A 32 15.66 -16.47 17.82
C THR A 32 14.81 -15.34 17.21
N ILE A 33 13.53 -15.22 17.59
CA ILE A 33 12.59 -14.28 16.99
C ILE A 33 12.47 -13.05 17.90
N HIS A 34 12.51 -11.87 17.28
CA HIS A 34 12.25 -10.60 17.96
C HIS A 34 10.75 -10.31 17.95
N TRP A 35 10.13 -10.34 19.13
CA TRP A 35 8.71 -10.09 19.31
C TRP A 35 8.47 -8.68 19.83
N PHE A 36 7.48 -8.00 19.25
CA PHE A 36 7.01 -6.69 19.68
C PHE A 36 5.52 -6.80 20.03
N PRO A 37 5.13 -6.78 21.31
CA PRO A 37 5.97 -6.54 22.49
C PRO A 37 6.71 -7.82 22.95
N GLU A 38 7.86 -7.65 23.59
CA GLU A 38 8.79 -8.75 23.93
C GLU A 38 8.14 -9.86 24.75
N HIS A 39 7.26 -9.51 25.69
CA HIS A 39 6.60 -10.46 26.58
C HIS A 39 5.72 -11.50 25.86
N ILE A 40 5.41 -11.33 24.57
CA ILE A 40 4.71 -12.36 23.77
C ILE A 40 5.57 -13.61 23.59
N ARG A 41 6.88 -13.43 23.40
CA ARG A 41 7.84 -14.52 23.13
C ARG A 41 7.76 -15.59 24.20
N ASP A 42 7.89 -15.17 25.47
CA ASP A 42 7.99 -16.08 26.62
C ASP A 42 6.62 -16.31 27.28
N GLY A 43 5.71 -15.34 27.15
CA GLY A 43 4.34 -15.38 27.67
C GLY A 43 3.37 -16.06 26.71
N ARG A 44 2.44 -15.30 26.12
CA ARG A 44 1.29 -15.86 25.39
C ARG A 44 1.70 -16.89 24.33
N PHE A 45 2.75 -16.66 23.56
CA PHE A 45 3.17 -17.60 22.52
C PHE A 45 4.04 -18.73 23.10
N GLY A 46 5.08 -18.41 23.87
CA GLY A 46 6.00 -19.38 24.50
C GLY A 46 5.33 -20.39 25.42
N GLU A 47 4.41 -19.96 26.30
CA GLU A 47 3.60 -20.85 27.17
C GLU A 47 2.87 -21.92 26.36
N TRP A 48 2.36 -21.54 25.19
CA TRP A 48 1.58 -22.43 24.35
C TRP A 48 2.44 -23.42 23.57
N LEU A 49 3.67 -23.02 23.21
CA LEU A 49 4.66 -23.93 22.64
C LEU A 49 5.16 -24.96 23.66
N ARG A 50 5.22 -24.63 24.95
CA ARG A 50 5.60 -25.56 26.02
C ARG A 50 4.62 -26.73 26.17
N GLU A 51 3.33 -26.48 26.02
CA GLU A 51 2.29 -27.50 26.10
C GLU A 51 1.88 -28.10 24.75
N LEU A 52 2.72 -27.96 23.72
CA LEU A 52 2.37 -28.29 22.34
C LEU A 52 1.84 -29.72 22.18
N LYS A 53 0.70 -29.86 21.51
CA LYS A 53 0.06 -31.13 21.20
C LYS A 53 0.19 -31.43 19.71
N ASP A 54 -0.02 -32.69 19.34
CA ASP A 54 -0.07 -33.08 17.93
C ASP A 54 -1.18 -32.32 17.20
N TRP A 55 -0.86 -31.86 16.00
CA TRP A 55 -1.74 -31.01 15.22
C TRP A 55 -2.62 -31.84 14.31
N ALA A 56 -3.93 -31.88 14.61
CA ALA A 56 -4.92 -32.48 13.73
C ALA A 56 -5.12 -31.64 12.47
N ILE A 57 -4.70 -32.16 11.32
CA ILE A 57 -4.75 -31.46 10.03
C ILE A 57 -5.95 -31.86 9.17
N THR A 58 -6.74 -32.85 9.55
CA THR A 58 -7.91 -33.27 8.78
C THR A 58 -9.13 -32.39 9.07
N ARG A 59 -9.89 -32.02 8.05
CA ARG A 59 -11.17 -31.33 8.17
C ARG A 59 -12.21 -32.04 7.31
N GLU A 60 -13.30 -32.46 7.93
CA GLU A 60 -14.50 -32.99 7.25
C GLU A 60 -15.27 -31.84 6.57
N ARG A 61 -14.69 -31.30 5.50
CA ARG A 61 -15.20 -30.15 4.74
C ARG A 61 -15.06 -30.40 3.24
N TYR A 62 -15.80 -29.62 2.45
CA TYR A 62 -15.77 -29.69 0.99
C TYR A 62 -14.71 -28.78 0.37
N TRP A 63 -14.58 -27.56 0.89
CA TRP A 63 -13.64 -26.56 0.39
C TRP A 63 -12.35 -26.54 1.20
N GLY A 64 -11.22 -26.64 0.51
CA GLY A 64 -9.86 -26.69 1.07
C GLY A 64 -8.96 -27.58 0.20
N ALA A 65 -7.65 -27.54 0.43
CA ALA A 65 -6.74 -28.43 -0.29
C ALA A 65 -7.01 -29.91 0.09
N PRO A 66 -7.25 -30.80 -0.89
CA PRO A 66 -7.48 -32.21 -0.61
C PRO A 66 -6.24 -32.87 0.01
N ILE A 67 -6.43 -33.78 0.97
CA ILE A 67 -5.32 -34.60 1.48
C ILE A 67 -4.87 -35.53 0.34
N PRO A 68 -3.59 -35.50 -0.09
CA PRO A 68 -3.12 -36.25 -1.26
C PRO A 68 -2.77 -37.70 -0.89
N SER A 69 -3.65 -38.37 -0.15
CA SER A 69 -3.49 -39.76 0.28
C SER A 69 -4.56 -40.63 -0.38
N TRP A 70 -4.14 -41.76 -0.94
CA TRP A 70 -5.00 -42.82 -1.42
C TRP A 70 -4.82 -44.07 -0.57
N GLU A 71 -5.91 -44.76 -0.27
CA GLU A 71 -5.93 -46.00 0.50
C GLU A 71 -6.60 -47.12 -0.32
N CYS A 72 -6.03 -48.32 -0.30
CA CYS A 72 -6.63 -49.49 -0.92
C CYS A 72 -7.85 -49.95 -0.12
N ASP A 73 -9.00 -50.06 -0.79
CA ASP A 73 -10.25 -50.54 -0.20
C ASP A 73 -10.23 -52.00 0.29
N ARG A 74 -9.20 -52.78 -0.07
CA ARG A 74 -9.07 -54.19 0.32
C ARG A 74 -8.00 -54.45 1.37
N CYS A 75 -6.78 -53.93 1.17
CA CYS A 75 -5.63 -54.26 2.02
C CYS A 75 -5.17 -53.12 2.93
N GLY A 76 -5.75 -51.92 2.81
CA GLY A 76 -5.40 -50.74 3.60
C GLY A 76 -4.04 -50.12 3.25
N GLU A 77 -3.39 -50.57 2.18
CA GLU A 77 -2.14 -49.96 1.68
C GLU A 77 -2.38 -48.48 1.36
N ARG A 78 -1.47 -47.60 1.79
CA ARG A 78 -1.58 -46.16 1.58
C ARG A 78 -0.48 -45.64 0.66
N GLU A 79 -0.86 -44.74 -0.23
CA GLU A 79 0.05 -44.02 -1.10
C GLU A 79 -0.19 -42.52 -0.97
N ILE A 80 0.87 -41.74 -0.74
CA ILE A 80 0.82 -40.27 -0.64
C ILE A 80 1.53 -39.70 -1.87
N LEU A 81 0.85 -38.81 -2.58
CA LEU A 81 1.40 -38.18 -3.79
C LEU A 81 1.91 -36.78 -3.49
N GLY A 82 3.10 -36.46 -4.00
CA GLY A 82 3.79 -35.19 -3.78
C GLY A 82 3.61 -34.17 -4.91
N SER A 83 3.08 -34.56 -6.07
CA SER A 83 2.98 -33.69 -7.25
C SER A 83 1.82 -34.05 -8.18
N PHE A 84 1.42 -33.08 -9.02
CA PHE A 84 0.44 -33.34 -10.08
C PHE A 84 0.95 -34.32 -11.13
N ALA A 85 2.26 -34.35 -11.40
CA ALA A 85 2.86 -35.31 -12.31
C ALA A 85 2.69 -36.76 -11.83
N GLU A 86 2.90 -37.01 -10.52
CA GLU A 86 2.63 -38.31 -9.91
C GLU A 86 1.15 -38.70 -10.00
N LEU A 87 0.24 -37.76 -9.71
CA LEU A 87 -1.20 -37.98 -9.81
C LEU A 87 -1.63 -38.33 -11.24
N ILE A 88 -1.15 -37.59 -12.24
CA ILE A 88 -1.42 -37.84 -13.65
C ILE A 88 -0.87 -39.21 -14.08
N ALA A 89 0.30 -39.61 -13.58
CA ALA A 89 0.87 -40.92 -13.89
C ALA A 89 0.05 -42.08 -13.32
N LYS A 90 -0.65 -41.86 -12.21
CA LYS A 90 -1.51 -42.85 -11.55
C LYS A 90 -2.94 -42.90 -12.10
N ALA A 91 -3.44 -41.78 -12.63
CA ALA A 91 -4.80 -41.69 -13.13
C ALA A 91 -5.08 -42.78 -14.18
N PRO A 92 -6.19 -43.51 -14.07
CA PRO A 92 -6.48 -44.64 -14.94
C PRO A 92 -6.79 -44.11 -16.34
N LYS A 93 -6.12 -44.67 -17.35
CA LYS A 93 -6.41 -44.38 -18.76
C LYS A 93 -7.54 -45.30 -19.20
N ARG A 94 -8.78 -44.85 -19.02
CA ARG A 94 -9.98 -45.64 -19.34
C ARG A 94 -10.08 -45.96 -20.83
N ASN A 95 -9.80 -44.96 -21.67
CA ASN A 95 -9.74 -45.10 -23.12
C ASN A 95 -8.45 -44.46 -23.66
N ARG A 96 -8.10 -44.78 -24.91
CA ARG A 96 -7.01 -44.13 -25.66
C ARG A 96 -7.61 -43.19 -26.70
N TYR A 97 -7.14 -41.94 -26.75
CA TYR A 97 -7.69 -40.95 -27.66
C TYR A 97 -6.70 -40.54 -28.74
N LEU A 98 -7.23 -40.36 -29.95
CA LEU A 98 -6.58 -39.62 -31.02
C LEU A 98 -7.49 -38.44 -31.40
N LEU A 99 -6.89 -37.30 -31.71
CA LEU A 99 -7.61 -36.14 -32.25
C LEU A 99 -7.27 -35.98 -33.73
N MET A 100 -8.26 -35.64 -34.55
CA MET A 100 -8.06 -35.32 -35.95
C MET A 100 -8.93 -34.14 -36.36
N ARG A 101 -8.28 -33.09 -36.88
CA ARG A 101 -8.97 -32.00 -37.55
C ARG A 101 -9.41 -32.44 -38.95
N HIS A 102 -10.54 -31.92 -39.44
CA HIS A 102 -10.95 -32.08 -40.83
C HIS A 102 -9.80 -31.74 -41.83
N GLY A 103 -9.84 -32.34 -43.01
CA GLY A 103 -8.93 -31.98 -44.11
C GLY A 103 -9.15 -30.54 -44.61
N GLU A 104 -8.23 -30.00 -45.40
CA GLU A 104 -8.40 -28.66 -45.96
C GLU A 104 -9.71 -28.51 -46.75
N ALA A 105 -10.48 -27.49 -46.38
CA ALA A 105 -11.78 -27.17 -46.96
C ALA A 105 -11.75 -25.85 -47.74
N GLU A 106 -12.73 -25.67 -48.62
CA GLU A 106 -12.90 -24.44 -49.40
C GLU A 106 -12.96 -23.17 -48.52
N SER A 107 -13.56 -23.26 -47.32
CA SER A 107 -13.61 -22.15 -46.37
C SER A 107 -12.23 -21.75 -45.87
N ASN A 108 -11.31 -22.71 -45.70
CA ASN A 108 -9.94 -22.43 -45.26
C ASN A 108 -9.15 -21.69 -46.33
N VAL A 109 -9.26 -22.15 -47.59
CA VAL A 109 -8.59 -21.52 -48.73
C VAL A 109 -9.09 -20.09 -48.93
N ARG A 110 -10.39 -19.86 -48.73
CA ARG A 110 -11.03 -18.54 -48.88
C ARG A 110 -10.87 -17.63 -47.65
N GLY A 111 -10.40 -18.17 -46.52
CA GLY A 111 -10.27 -17.41 -45.26
C GLY A 111 -11.60 -16.95 -44.67
N VAL A 112 -12.68 -17.72 -44.90
CA VAL A 112 -14.04 -17.40 -44.42
C VAL A 112 -14.48 -18.36 -43.32
N ILE A 113 -15.31 -17.86 -42.40
CA ILE A 113 -15.86 -18.62 -41.29
C ILE A 113 -17.06 -19.44 -41.78
N SER A 114 -17.09 -20.71 -41.38
CA SER A 114 -18.22 -21.63 -41.61
C SER A 114 -18.64 -22.19 -40.25
N ALA A 115 -19.63 -21.54 -39.65
CA ALA A 115 -20.07 -21.74 -38.28
C ALA A 115 -21.47 -22.35 -38.17
N ARG A 116 -22.19 -22.52 -39.28
CA ARG A 116 -23.52 -23.17 -39.31
C ARG A 116 -23.47 -24.55 -39.94
N VAL A 117 -24.06 -25.55 -39.26
CA VAL A 117 -24.11 -26.93 -39.77
C VAL A 117 -24.95 -26.98 -41.05
N GLU A 118 -26.08 -26.27 -41.08
CA GLU A 118 -27.10 -26.30 -42.13
C GLU A 118 -26.60 -25.77 -43.47
N THR A 119 -25.59 -24.91 -43.45
CA THR A 119 -24.96 -24.30 -44.63
C THR A 119 -23.51 -24.78 -44.83
N SER A 120 -23.08 -25.78 -44.06
CA SER A 120 -21.69 -26.26 -44.07
C SER A 120 -21.29 -26.96 -45.38
N ASP A 121 -22.27 -27.41 -46.16
CA ASP A 121 -22.09 -28.02 -47.48
C ASP A 121 -21.56 -27.04 -48.55
N ARG A 122 -21.71 -25.73 -48.32
CA ARG A 122 -21.15 -24.67 -49.19
C ARG A 122 -19.61 -24.70 -49.25
N TYR A 123 -18.98 -25.29 -48.24
CA TYR A 123 -17.53 -25.32 -48.11
C TYR A 123 -17.02 -26.76 -47.89
N PRO A 124 -17.11 -27.63 -48.91
CA PRO A 124 -16.63 -29.00 -48.84
C PRO A 124 -15.10 -29.05 -48.76
N LEU A 125 -14.56 -30.25 -48.59
CA LEU A 125 -13.12 -30.49 -48.72
C LEU A 125 -12.63 -30.13 -50.12
N THR A 126 -11.40 -29.61 -50.20
CA THR A 126 -10.69 -29.43 -51.47
C THR A 126 -10.27 -30.79 -52.03
N ALA A 127 -9.93 -30.87 -53.32
CA ALA A 127 -9.36 -32.10 -53.89
C ALA A 127 -8.05 -32.51 -53.18
N SER A 128 -7.21 -31.52 -52.86
CA SER A 128 -5.99 -31.71 -52.07
C SER A 128 -6.30 -32.21 -50.67
N GLY A 129 -7.27 -31.61 -49.98
CA GLY A 129 -7.73 -32.01 -48.65
C GLY A 129 -8.20 -33.47 -48.63
N ARG A 130 -9.04 -33.89 -49.59
CA ARG A 130 -9.48 -35.29 -49.73
C ARG A 130 -8.30 -36.26 -49.92
N ALA A 131 -7.34 -35.91 -50.77
CA ALA A 131 -6.16 -36.74 -51.02
C ALA A 131 -5.27 -36.86 -49.77
N ARG A 132 -5.03 -35.77 -49.05
CA ARG A 132 -4.25 -35.79 -47.81
C ARG A 132 -4.94 -36.58 -46.70
N VAL A 133 -6.26 -36.42 -46.54
CA VAL A 133 -7.04 -37.24 -45.59
C VAL A 133 -6.92 -38.72 -45.93
N ALA A 134 -7.01 -39.10 -47.21
CA ALA A 134 -6.84 -40.50 -47.61
C ALA A 134 -5.43 -41.03 -47.24
N GLN A 135 -4.38 -40.23 -47.43
CA GLN A 135 -3.03 -40.59 -47.00
C GLN A 135 -2.93 -40.76 -45.47
N SER A 136 -3.53 -39.87 -44.70
CA SER A 136 -3.55 -39.97 -43.24
C SER A 136 -4.39 -41.14 -42.75
N ALA A 137 -5.49 -41.46 -43.43
CA ALA A 137 -6.32 -42.62 -43.14
C ALA A 137 -5.55 -43.94 -43.31
N GLU A 138 -4.66 -44.02 -44.30
CA GLU A 138 -3.75 -45.17 -44.44
C GLU A 138 -2.80 -45.32 -43.24
N ARG A 139 -2.30 -44.21 -42.67
CA ARG A 139 -1.45 -44.23 -41.47
C ARG A 139 -2.19 -44.65 -40.20
N LEU A 140 -3.53 -44.56 -40.20
CA LEU A 140 -4.37 -45.01 -39.08
C LEU A 140 -4.64 -46.52 -39.11
N LYS A 141 -4.35 -47.21 -40.22
CA LYS A 141 -4.47 -48.68 -40.26
C LYS A 141 -3.53 -49.30 -39.25
N GLY A 142 -4.07 -50.20 -38.42
CA GLY A 142 -3.29 -50.85 -37.35
C GLY A 142 -3.13 -50.01 -36.07
N ALA A 143 -3.68 -48.79 -36.01
CA ALA A 143 -3.69 -47.99 -34.79
C ALA A 143 -4.64 -48.53 -33.70
N GLY A 144 -5.37 -49.62 -33.98
CA GLY A 144 -6.29 -50.26 -33.06
C GLY A 144 -7.56 -49.44 -32.76
N ILE A 145 -7.89 -48.46 -33.61
CA ILE A 145 -9.09 -47.62 -33.45
C ILE A 145 -10.32 -48.51 -33.52
N THR A 146 -11.14 -48.46 -32.47
CA THR A 146 -12.39 -49.22 -32.35
C THR A 146 -13.61 -48.33 -32.57
N ARG A 147 -13.46 -46.99 -32.47
CA ARG A 147 -14.56 -46.02 -32.60
C ARG A 147 -14.11 -44.72 -33.25
N ILE A 148 -14.96 -44.16 -34.12
CA ILE A 148 -14.79 -42.80 -34.67
C ILE A 148 -16.00 -41.97 -34.25
N ILE A 149 -15.77 -40.89 -33.51
CA ILE A 149 -16.82 -39.93 -33.15
C ILE A 149 -16.47 -38.59 -33.81
N ALA A 150 -17.36 -38.07 -34.63
CA ALA A 150 -17.09 -36.93 -35.49
C ALA A 150 -18.14 -35.83 -35.39
N SER A 151 -17.76 -34.59 -35.69
CA SER A 151 -18.74 -33.52 -35.88
C SER A 151 -19.60 -33.76 -37.14
N PRO A 152 -20.85 -33.27 -37.15
CA PRO A 152 -21.79 -33.40 -38.26
C PRO A 152 -21.54 -32.42 -39.43
N PHE A 153 -20.63 -31.43 -39.29
CA PHE A 153 -20.30 -30.49 -40.36
C PHE A 153 -19.83 -31.21 -41.63
N HIS A 154 -20.26 -30.75 -42.80
CA HIS A 154 -20.03 -31.44 -44.07
C HIS A 154 -18.56 -31.81 -44.34
N ARG A 155 -17.63 -30.84 -44.19
CA ARG A 155 -16.17 -31.09 -44.33
C ARG A 155 -15.61 -32.15 -43.38
N MET A 156 -16.17 -32.23 -42.17
CA MET A 156 -15.78 -33.23 -41.17
C MET A 156 -16.40 -34.59 -41.50
N ARG A 157 -17.64 -34.62 -42.01
CA ARG A 157 -18.28 -35.85 -42.51
C ARG A 157 -17.47 -36.47 -43.62
N GLU A 158 -17.09 -35.70 -44.64
CA GLU A 158 -16.25 -36.19 -45.74
C GLU A 158 -14.93 -36.76 -45.21
N THR A 159 -14.28 -36.05 -44.28
CA THR A 159 -13.03 -36.53 -43.66
C THR A 159 -13.23 -37.84 -42.91
N ALA A 160 -14.23 -37.90 -42.01
CA ALA A 160 -14.49 -39.06 -41.17
C ALA A 160 -14.94 -40.27 -42.00
N GLU A 161 -15.70 -40.07 -43.07
CA GLU A 161 -16.12 -41.13 -44.00
C GLU A 161 -14.93 -41.69 -44.80
N ILE A 162 -13.97 -40.85 -45.21
CA ILE A 162 -12.72 -41.31 -45.84
C ILE A 162 -11.92 -42.19 -44.85
N VAL A 163 -11.77 -41.74 -43.60
CA VAL A 163 -11.06 -42.51 -42.56
C VAL A 163 -11.80 -43.82 -42.27
N SER A 164 -13.11 -43.76 -42.08
CA SER A 164 -13.99 -44.91 -41.85
C SER A 164 -13.86 -45.98 -42.93
N ARG A 165 -13.87 -45.60 -44.20
CA ARG A 165 -13.67 -46.54 -45.32
C ARG A 165 -12.30 -47.21 -45.30
N ALA A 166 -11.26 -46.48 -44.88
CA ALA A 166 -9.90 -47.02 -44.85
C ALA A 166 -9.68 -48.02 -43.70
N ILE A 167 -10.26 -47.77 -42.53
CA ILE A 167 -10.01 -48.58 -41.32
C ILE A 167 -11.17 -49.53 -40.94
N GLY A 168 -12.33 -49.43 -41.60
CA GLY A 168 -13.46 -50.33 -41.39
C GLY A 168 -14.28 -50.06 -40.12
N VAL A 169 -14.18 -48.86 -39.54
CA VAL A 169 -14.89 -48.46 -38.31
C VAL A 169 -16.00 -47.48 -38.64
N ARG A 170 -17.21 -47.69 -38.12
CA ARG A 170 -18.36 -46.81 -38.36
C ARG A 170 -18.14 -45.44 -37.70
N VAL A 171 -18.59 -44.38 -38.38
CA VAL A 171 -18.63 -43.03 -37.82
C VAL A 171 -19.91 -42.82 -37.01
N GLU A 172 -19.75 -42.32 -35.80
CA GLU A 172 -20.81 -41.77 -34.96
C GLU A 172 -20.72 -40.24 -34.99
N TYR A 173 -21.85 -39.57 -35.17
CA TYR A 173 -21.88 -38.12 -35.24
C TYR A 173 -22.39 -37.53 -33.92
N ASP A 174 -21.66 -36.54 -33.40
CA ASP A 174 -22.02 -35.82 -32.18
C ASP A 174 -22.04 -34.31 -32.47
N GLU A 175 -23.22 -33.70 -32.34
CA GLU A 175 -23.44 -32.27 -32.53
C GLU A 175 -22.54 -31.40 -31.65
N ARG A 176 -22.11 -31.90 -30.50
CA ARG A 176 -21.28 -31.15 -29.54
C ARG A 176 -19.82 -31.08 -29.95
N LEU A 177 -19.39 -31.84 -30.95
CA LEU A 177 -18.05 -31.74 -31.56
C LEU A 177 -18.00 -30.73 -32.72
N ARG A 178 -19.09 -29.99 -32.96
CA ARG A 178 -19.18 -28.99 -34.03
C ARG A 178 -18.18 -27.85 -33.85
N GLU A 179 -17.98 -27.08 -34.92
CA GLU A 179 -17.11 -25.90 -34.96
C GLU A 179 -17.48 -24.88 -33.87
N PHE A 180 -16.59 -23.93 -33.62
CA PHE A 180 -16.90 -22.75 -32.81
C PHE A 180 -18.20 -22.09 -33.28
N ASP A 181 -19.20 -22.02 -32.39
CA ASP A 181 -20.58 -21.67 -32.73
C ASP A 181 -20.77 -20.14 -32.74
N ILE A 182 -20.34 -19.52 -33.85
CA ILE A 182 -20.37 -18.07 -34.06
C ILE A 182 -21.25 -17.65 -35.25
N PRO A 183 -22.56 -17.92 -35.19
CA PRO A 183 -23.49 -17.76 -36.32
C PRO A 183 -23.56 -16.36 -36.94
N ASP A 184 -23.20 -15.31 -36.20
CA ASP A 184 -23.18 -13.93 -36.69
C ASP A 184 -21.97 -13.63 -37.59
N PHE A 185 -20.98 -14.51 -37.59
CA PHE A 185 -19.78 -14.44 -38.39
C PHE A 185 -19.76 -15.45 -39.54
N ASP A 186 -20.81 -16.26 -39.71
CA ASP A 186 -20.90 -17.20 -40.83
C ASP A 186 -20.77 -16.48 -42.19
N GLY A 187 -19.86 -16.95 -43.03
CA GLY A 187 -19.53 -16.35 -44.33
C GLY A 187 -18.63 -15.12 -44.28
N LYS A 188 -18.36 -14.53 -43.11
CA LYS A 188 -17.41 -13.42 -42.95
C LYS A 188 -15.97 -13.92 -42.96
N THR A 189 -15.03 -13.01 -43.18
CA THR A 189 -13.60 -13.32 -43.12
C THR A 189 -13.12 -13.50 -41.67
N VAL A 190 -12.07 -14.31 -41.49
CA VAL A 190 -11.41 -14.47 -40.19
C VAL A 190 -10.85 -13.14 -39.67
N ALA A 191 -10.42 -12.24 -40.57
CA ALA A 191 -9.93 -10.91 -40.22
C ALA A 191 -11.02 -10.03 -39.59
N GLU A 192 -12.24 -10.04 -40.14
CA GLU A 192 -13.38 -9.32 -39.57
C GLU A 192 -13.76 -9.83 -38.18
N HIS A 193 -13.68 -11.14 -37.95
CA HIS A 193 -13.87 -11.71 -36.61
C HIS A 193 -12.79 -11.25 -35.63
N ARG A 194 -11.50 -11.36 -36.00
CA ARG A 194 -10.38 -10.93 -35.15
C ARG A 194 -10.41 -9.44 -34.81
N ALA A 195 -10.92 -8.59 -35.70
CA ALA A 195 -11.08 -7.17 -35.42
C ALA A 195 -12.05 -6.89 -34.26
N VAL A 196 -13.02 -7.77 -34.00
CA VAL A 196 -13.97 -7.64 -32.88
C VAL A 196 -13.36 -8.12 -31.56
N PHE A 197 -12.37 -9.01 -31.61
CA PHE A 197 -11.69 -9.61 -30.46
C PHE A 197 -10.17 -9.34 -30.55
N PRO A 198 -9.73 -8.10 -30.25
CA PRO A 198 -8.33 -7.71 -30.44
C PRO A 198 -7.37 -8.42 -29.47
N THR A 199 -7.87 -8.96 -28.37
CA THR A 199 -7.07 -9.69 -27.38
C THR A 199 -7.57 -11.12 -27.18
N THR A 200 -6.68 -12.01 -26.73
CA THR A 200 -7.02 -13.37 -26.30
C THR A 200 -8.09 -13.35 -25.19
N LEU A 201 -8.03 -12.38 -24.26
CA LEU A 201 -9.01 -12.23 -23.19
C LEU A 201 -10.41 -11.92 -23.74
N ASP A 202 -10.50 -11.08 -24.78
CA ASP A 202 -11.78 -10.80 -25.45
C ASP A 202 -12.37 -12.06 -26.05
N MET A 203 -11.57 -12.91 -26.70
CA MET A 203 -12.05 -14.20 -27.25
C MET A 203 -12.66 -15.11 -26.18
N TYR A 204 -12.13 -15.08 -24.95
CA TYR A 204 -12.66 -15.86 -23.83
C TYR A 204 -13.95 -15.32 -23.24
N GLN A 205 -14.06 -14.00 -23.07
CA GLN A 205 -15.07 -13.42 -22.17
C GLN A 205 -16.08 -12.52 -22.87
N LYS A 206 -15.74 -11.96 -24.03
CA LYS A 206 -16.59 -11.00 -24.72
C LYS A 206 -17.71 -11.74 -25.45
N LYS A 207 -18.92 -11.69 -24.89
CA LYS A 207 -20.11 -12.21 -25.54
C LYS A 207 -20.59 -11.22 -26.62
N VAL A 208 -20.74 -11.70 -27.87
CA VAL A 208 -21.30 -10.92 -28.99
C VAL A 208 -22.54 -11.63 -29.49
N GLY A 209 -23.73 -11.03 -29.32
CA GLY A 209 -24.98 -11.63 -29.78
C GLY A 209 -25.19 -13.03 -29.20
N ALA A 210 -25.58 -13.97 -30.07
CA ALA A 210 -25.78 -15.38 -29.70
C ALA A 210 -24.50 -16.24 -29.83
N ASN A 211 -23.37 -15.64 -30.22
CA ASN A 211 -22.12 -16.37 -30.45
C ASN A 211 -21.60 -17.02 -29.17
N GLU A 212 -21.10 -18.24 -29.29
CA GLU A 212 -20.31 -18.92 -28.28
C GLU A 212 -19.04 -18.12 -27.98
N THR A 213 -18.61 -18.14 -26.72
CA THR A 213 -17.30 -17.66 -26.27
C THR A 213 -16.32 -18.83 -26.20
N TRP A 214 -15.00 -18.58 -26.15
CA TRP A 214 -14.06 -19.67 -25.92
C TRP A 214 -14.26 -20.38 -24.57
N ASP A 215 -14.77 -19.71 -23.53
CA ASP A 215 -15.11 -20.35 -22.26
C ASP A 215 -16.26 -21.38 -22.42
N GLU A 216 -17.29 -21.02 -23.19
CA GLU A 216 -18.41 -21.92 -23.48
C GLU A 216 -17.99 -23.08 -24.40
N LEU A 217 -17.16 -22.81 -25.40
CA LEU A 217 -16.61 -23.82 -26.30
C LEU A 217 -15.72 -24.82 -25.54
N ALA A 218 -14.80 -24.33 -24.70
CA ALA A 218 -13.94 -25.18 -23.88
C ALA A 218 -14.79 -26.07 -22.95
N ARG A 219 -15.81 -25.49 -22.29
CA ARG A 219 -16.74 -26.25 -21.45
C ARG A 219 -17.47 -27.34 -22.23
N ARG A 220 -18.01 -27.00 -23.41
CA ARG A 220 -18.69 -27.96 -24.29
C ARG A 220 -17.76 -29.12 -24.65
N MET A 221 -16.54 -28.83 -25.09
CA MET A 221 -15.59 -29.85 -25.51
C MET A 221 -15.13 -30.75 -24.36
N VAL A 222 -14.81 -30.17 -23.20
CA VAL A 222 -14.39 -30.91 -22.01
C VAL A 222 -15.51 -31.80 -21.49
N THR A 223 -16.73 -31.27 -21.40
CA THR A 223 -17.90 -32.04 -20.92
C THR A 223 -18.21 -33.19 -21.88
N THR A 224 -18.21 -32.92 -23.19
CA THR A 224 -18.43 -33.94 -24.22
C THR A 224 -17.42 -35.07 -24.12
N LEU A 225 -16.13 -34.75 -24.00
CA LEU A 225 -15.10 -35.79 -23.91
C LEU A 225 -15.20 -36.61 -22.62
N LYS A 226 -15.54 -35.99 -21.47
CA LYS A 226 -15.78 -36.71 -20.22
C LYS A 226 -16.96 -37.67 -20.31
N GLU A 227 -18.05 -37.26 -20.97
CA GLU A 227 -19.20 -38.12 -21.19
C GLU A 227 -18.88 -39.28 -22.14
N ILE A 228 -18.13 -39.02 -23.22
CA ILE A 228 -17.62 -40.07 -24.12
C ILE A 228 -16.75 -41.06 -23.33
N ASP A 229 -15.81 -40.58 -22.52
CA ASP A 229 -14.96 -41.45 -21.70
C ASP A 229 -15.76 -42.29 -20.73
N THR A 230 -16.82 -41.74 -20.14
CA THR A 230 -17.70 -42.47 -19.21
C THR A 230 -18.55 -43.53 -19.91
N ALA A 231 -18.93 -43.29 -21.17
CA ALA A 231 -19.77 -44.20 -21.97
C ALA A 231 -19.00 -45.40 -22.55
N HIS A 232 -17.67 -45.34 -22.59
CA HIS A 232 -16.81 -46.36 -23.21
C HIS A 232 -15.72 -46.85 -22.26
N GLU A 233 -15.20 -48.05 -22.47
CA GLU A 233 -14.12 -48.60 -21.64
C GLU A 233 -13.19 -49.50 -22.46
N GLY A 234 -11.88 -49.31 -22.32
CA GLY A 234 -10.87 -50.10 -23.03
C GLY A 234 -10.80 -49.84 -24.54
N GLU A 235 -11.43 -48.77 -25.04
CA GLU A 235 -11.47 -48.47 -26.47
C GLU A 235 -10.33 -47.54 -26.91
N THR A 236 -9.99 -47.59 -28.20
CA THR A 236 -9.18 -46.55 -28.85
C THR A 236 -10.09 -45.72 -29.74
N ILE A 237 -10.34 -44.47 -29.34
CA ILE A 237 -11.37 -43.59 -29.90
C ILE A 237 -10.70 -42.46 -30.68
N LEU A 238 -11.09 -42.32 -31.96
CA LEU A 238 -10.72 -41.19 -32.79
C LEU A 238 -11.79 -40.10 -32.68
N ILE A 239 -11.43 -38.94 -32.13
CA ILE A 239 -12.28 -37.75 -32.09
C ILE A 239 -11.95 -36.85 -33.29
N CYS A 240 -12.95 -36.66 -34.13
CA CYS A 240 -12.87 -35.90 -35.38
C CYS A 240 -13.63 -34.57 -35.23
N SER A 241 -12.92 -33.45 -35.18
CA SER A 241 -13.52 -32.13 -34.99
C SER A 241 -12.78 -31.04 -35.78
N HIS A 242 -12.87 -29.79 -35.34
CA HIS A 242 -12.38 -28.62 -36.04
C HIS A 242 -11.22 -27.94 -35.31
N GLY A 243 -10.71 -26.85 -35.86
CA GLY A 243 -9.52 -26.18 -35.34
C GLY A 243 -9.70 -25.67 -33.91
N ASP A 244 -10.64 -24.75 -33.68
CA ASP A 244 -10.84 -24.12 -32.36
C ASP A 244 -11.32 -25.12 -31.29
N PRO A 245 -12.27 -26.03 -31.57
CA PRO A 245 -12.69 -27.04 -30.59
C PRO A 245 -11.55 -27.96 -30.15
N LEU A 246 -10.72 -28.43 -31.09
CA LEU A 246 -9.56 -29.29 -30.75
C LEU A 246 -8.46 -28.49 -30.06
N PHE A 247 -8.22 -27.25 -30.48
CA PHE A 247 -7.22 -26.38 -29.86
C PHE A 247 -7.53 -26.13 -28.38
N LEU A 248 -8.77 -25.79 -28.05
CA LEU A 248 -9.19 -25.56 -26.66
C LEU A 248 -9.24 -26.86 -25.85
N LEU A 249 -9.56 -27.99 -26.48
CA LEU A 249 -9.49 -29.29 -25.83
C LEU A 249 -8.04 -29.68 -25.51
N GLU A 250 -7.10 -29.44 -26.44
CA GLU A 250 -5.66 -29.65 -26.21
C GLU A 250 -5.14 -28.73 -25.11
N TRP A 251 -5.53 -27.46 -25.12
CA TRP A 251 -5.18 -26.51 -24.06
C TRP A 251 -5.68 -27.00 -22.71
N ALA A 252 -6.94 -27.43 -22.62
CA ALA A 252 -7.56 -27.86 -21.37
C ALA A 252 -6.77 -28.98 -20.68
N TYR A 253 -6.26 -29.94 -21.44
CA TYR A 253 -5.52 -31.08 -20.92
C TYR A 253 -4.00 -30.91 -20.98
N SER A 254 -3.50 -29.73 -21.36
CA SER A 254 -2.06 -29.41 -21.38
C SER A 254 -1.48 -29.08 -20.01
N GLY A 255 -2.32 -28.79 -19.01
CA GLY A 255 -1.90 -28.29 -17.70
C GLY A 255 -1.49 -26.81 -17.68
N ARG A 256 -1.69 -26.08 -18.77
CA ARG A 256 -1.37 -24.65 -18.89
C ARG A 256 -2.49 -23.77 -18.32
N THR A 257 -2.12 -22.60 -17.80
CA THR A 257 -3.09 -21.55 -17.46
C THR A 257 -3.62 -20.89 -18.73
N ARG A 258 -4.67 -20.06 -18.61
CA ARG A 258 -5.18 -19.26 -19.74
C ARG A 258 -4.11 -18.35 -20.36
N ALA A 259 -3.28 -17.72 -19.53
CA ALA A 259 -2.18 -16.88 -20.03
C ALA A 259 -1.15 -17.69 -20.84
N GLY A 260 -0.99 -18.98 -20.53
CA GLY A 260 -0.08 -19.88 -21.23
C GLY A 260 -0.62 -20.47 -22.54
N ILE A 261 -1.81 -20.07 -23.00
CA ILE A 261 -2.37 -20.52 -24.30
C ILE A 261 -1.65 -19.87 -25.49
N GLU A 262 -1.11 -18.66 -25.29
CA GLU A 262 -0.34 -17.96 -26.31
C GLU A 262 0.93 -18.75 -26.62
N GLY A 263 1.12 -19.11 -27.90
CA GLY A 263 2.23 -19.95 -28.35
C GLY A 263 1.93 -21.45 -28.42
N MET A 264 0.73 -21.92 -28.03
CA MET A 264 0.33 -23.29 -28.34
C MET A 264 0.19 -23.51 -29.86
N PRO A 265 0.63 -24.67 -30.38
CA PRO A 265 0.44 -24.99 -31.78
C PRO A 265 -1.05 -25.17 -32.08
N TYR A 266 -1.53 -24.55 -33.16
CA TYR A 266 -2.89 -24.75 -33.62
C TYR A 266 -3.01 -26.09 -34.37
N PRO A 267 -4.12 -26.85 -34.21
CA PRO A 267 -4.26 -28.17 -34.83
C PRO A 267 -4.13 -28.13 -36.36
N LYS A 268 -3.22 -28.96 -36.88
CA LYS A 268 -2.98 -29.10 -38.32
C LYS A 268 -4.14 -29.85 -38.98
N PHE A 269 -4.44 -29.50 -40.23
CA PHE A 269 -5.41 -30.27 -41.04
C PHE A 269 -4.96 -31.71 -41.20
N ASP A 270 -5.92 -32.63 -41.29
CA ASP A 270 -5.72 -34.01 -41.71
C ASP A 270 -4.65 -34.82 -40.95
N ALA A 271 -4.18 -34.34 -39.80
CA ALA A 271 -3.07 -34.94 -39.04
C ALA A 271 -3.58 -35.56 -37.73
N PRO A 272 -3.94 -36.86 -37.71
CA PRO A 272 -4.32 -37.52 -36.48
C PRO A 272 -3.10 -37.62 -35.54
N HIS A 273 -3.30 -37.36 -34.26
CA HIS A 273 -2.23 -37.48 -33.26
C HIS A 273 -2.78 -37.99 -31.93
N PRO A 274 -1.95 -38.70 -31.12
CA PRO A 274 -2.36 -39.15 -29.79
C PRO A 274 -2.69 -37.97 -28.88
N PHE A 275 -3.74 -38.13 -28.07
CA PHE A 275 -4.17 -37.13 -27.10
C PHE A 275 -4.12 -37.69 -25.68
N ALA A 276 -3.38 -36.99 -24.83
CA ALA A 276 -3.16 -37.36 -23.43
C ALA A 276 -4.35 -36.90 -22.57
N PHE A 277 -5.47 -37.62 -22.69
CA PHE A 277 -6.61 -37.41 -21.81
C PHE A 277 -6.27 -37.88 -20.39
N THR A 278 -6.29 -36.95 -19.43
CA THR A 278 -5.99 -37.21 -18.01
C THR A 278 -7.24 -37.34 -17.15
N GLY A 279 -8.42 -37.40 -17.76
CA GLY A 279 -9.68 -37.63 -17.06
C GLY A 279 -10.20 -36.43 -16.26
N ALA A 280 -10.57 -36.66 -15.00
CA ALA A 280 -11.32 -35.74 -14.14
C ALA A 280 -10.53 -34.51 -13.63
N LEU A 281 -9.26 -34.36 -14.00
CA LEU A 281 -8.37 -33.34 -13.46
C LEU A 281 -8.65 -31.91 -13.95
N VAL A 282 -9.59 -31.72 -14.86
CA VAL A 282 -9.99 -30.38 -15.32
C VAL A 282 -11.37 -30.03 -14.79
N ASN A 283 -11.63 -28.77 -14.46
CA ASN A 283 -12.98 -28.29 -14.12
C ASN A 283 -13.88 -28.25 -15.37
N ASP A 284 -15.11 -27.75 -15.22
CA ASP A 284 -16.04 -27.59 -16.34
C ASP A 284 -15.56 -26.58 -17.39
N ARG A 285 -14.57 -25.74 -17.10
CA ARG A 285 -13.99 -24.77 -18.04
C ARG A 285 -12.73 -25.28 -18.74
N GLY A 286 -12.32 -26.52 -18.44
CA GLY A 286 -11.09 -27.09 -18.98
C GLY A 286 -9.82 -26.65 -18.25
N GLU A 287 -9.92 -26.01 -17.09
CA GLU A 287 -8.74 -25.63 -16.32
C GLU A 287 -8.36 -26.79 -15.38
N LEU A 288 -7.07 -27.07 -15.21
CA LEU A 288 -6.60 -28.01 -14.19
C LEU A 288 -7.16 -27.61 -12.81
N ASP A 289 -7.96 -28.48 -12.21
CA ASP A 289 -8.57 -28.28 -10.91
C ASP A 289 -8.51 -29.57 -10.10
N VAL A 290 -7.64 -29.55 -9.10
CA VAL A 290 -7.39 -30.67 -8.19
C VAL A 290 -8.23 -30.56 -6.91
N HIS A 291 -9.20 -29.65 -6.84
CA HIS A 291 -10.11 -29.56 -5.70
C HIS A 291 -11.16 -30.68 -5.74
N ARG A 292 -11.88 -30.81 -4.62
CA ARG A 292 -13.15 -31.55 -4.61
C ARG A 292 -14.19 -30.78 -5.43
N PRO A 293 -15.05 -31.48 -6.20
CA PRO A 293 -15.19 -32.93 -6.29
C PRO A 293 -14.28 -33.59 -7.35
N PHE A 294 -13.54 -32.82 -8.15
CA PHE A 294 -12.84 -33.29 -9.35
C PHE A 294 -11.80 -34.38 -9.05
N ILE A 295 -11.01 -34.21 -7.99
CA ILE A 295 -9.98 -35.17 -7.59
C ILE A 295 -10.55 -36.47 -6.98
N ASP A 296 -11.79 -36.47 -6.48
CA ASP A 296 -12.37 -37.59 -5.72
C ASP A 296 -12.63 -38.82 -6.59
N GLY A 297 -12.81 -38.64 -7.90
CA GLY A 297 -13.05 -39.73 -8.86
C GLY A 297 -11.79 -40.49 -9.30
N ILE A 298 -10.60 -40.01 -8.95
CA ILE A 298 -9.34 -40.59 -9.44
C ILE A 298 -8.98 -41.82 -8.61
N THR A 299 -8.94 -42.99 -9.27
CA THR A 299 -8.69 -44.29 -8.63
C THR A 299 -7.80 -45.18 -9.50
N TRP A 300 -7.04 -46.10 -8.91
CA TRP A 300 -6.22 -47.05 -9.67
C TRP A 300 -6.11 -48.40 -8.97
N SER A 301 -5.63 -49.42 -9.67
CA SER A 301 -5.42 -50.75 -9.10
C SER A 301 -4.29 -50.72 -8.07
N CYS A 302 -4.50 -51.37 -6.92
CA CYS A 302 -3.47 -51.55 -5.90
C CYS A 302 -2.30 -52.37 -6.47
N ALA A 303 -1.08 -51.83 -6.36
CA ALA A 303 0.13 -52.48 -6.87
C ALA A 303 0.62 -53.65 -6.00
N LYS A 304 0.01 -53.88 -4.82
CA LYS A 304 0.38 -54.97 -3.93
C LYS A 304 0.00 -56.31 -4.55
N ASP A 305 1.00 -57.17 -4.71
CA ASP A 305 0.84 -58.50 -5.31
C ASP A 305 -0.30 -59.28 -4.66
N GLY A 306 -1.21 -59.80 -5.50
CA GLY A 306 -2.36 -60.58 -5.07
C GLY A 306 -3.52 -59.78 -4.44
N CYS A 307 -3.41 -58.44 -4.30
CA CYS A 307 -4.48 -57.64 -3.70
C CYS A 307 -5.67 -57.46 -4.65
N GLY A 308 -5.44 -56.96 -5.87
CA GLY A 308 -6.52 -56.65 -6.84
C GLY A 308 -7.56 -55.61 -6.36
N GLY A 309 -7.32 -54.92 -5.24
CA GLY A 309 -8.18 -53.86 -4.74
C GLY A 309 -7.98 -52.52 -5.46
N THR A 310 -8.81 -51.53 -5.14
CA THR A 310 -8.78 -50.19 -5.76
C THR A 310 -8.29 -49.15 -4.76
N MET A 311 -7.36 -48.30 -5.20
CA MET A 311 -6.86 -47.15 -4.47
C MET A 311 -7.86 -46.01 -4.57
N ARG A 312 -8.33 -45.49 -3.44
CA ARG A 312 -9.32 -44.40 -3.35
C ARG A 312 -8.80 -43.28 -2.46
N ARG A 313 -9.06 -42.03 -2.84
CA ARG A 313 -8.60 -40.86 -2.07
C ARG A 313 -9.27 -40.83 -0.70
N PHE A 314 -8.50 -40.44 0.30
CA PHE A 314 -9.02 -40.08 1.62
C PHE A 314 -9.91 -38.82 1.49
N PRO A 315 -11.22 -38.86 1.80
CA PRO A 315 -12.19 -37.87 1.30
C PRO A 315 -12.07 -36.46 1.90
N GLU A 316 -11.37 -36.29 3.00
CA GLU A 316 -11.26 -35.04 3.72
C GLU A 316 -10.24 -34.07 3.11
N VAL A 317 -10.31 -32.81 3.55
CA VAL A 317 -9.40 -31.72 3.16
C VAL A 317 -8.49 -31.37 4.34
N VAL A 318 -7.43 -30.62 4.06
CA VAL A 318 -6.50 -30.15 5.09
C VAL A 318 -7.08 -28.99 5.89
N ASP A 319 -6.50 -28.75 7.06
CA ASP A 319 -6.70 -27.56 7.85
C ASP A 319 -6.20 -26.32 7.10
N VAL A 320 -7.03 -25.28 7.03
CA VAL A 320 -6.68 -24.03 6.34
C VAL A 320 -5.40 -23.40 6.91
N TRP A 321 -5.12 -23.62 8.20
CA TRP A 321 -3.90 -23.11 8.82
C TRP A 321 -2.62 -23.82 8.36
N LEU A 322 -2.73 -25.05 7.83
CA LEU A 322 -1.62 -25.73 7.17
C LEU A 322 -1.29 -25.04 5.86
N GLU A 323 -2.31 -24.72 5.05
CA GLU A 323 -2.13 -23.95 3.81
C GLU A 323 -1.48 -22.58 4.12
N SER A 324 -1.98 -21.87 5.13
CA SER A 324 -1.42 -20.58 5.54
C SER A 324 0.02 -20.70 6.09
N GLY A 325 0.35 -21.80 6.77
CA GLY A 325 1.71 -22.08 7.27
C GLY A 325 2.70 -22.42 6.16
N CYS A 326 2.21 -22.98 5.03
CA CYS A 326 3.01 -23.28 3.84
C CYS A 326 3.23 -22.05 2.93
N MET A 327 2.58 -20.92 3.20
CA MET A 327 2.64 -19.70 2.38
C MET A 327 4.07 -19.29 1.96
N PRO A 328 5.10 -19.30 2.85
CA PRO A 328 6.43 -18.79 2.51
C PRO A 328 7.07 -19.44 1.27
N PHE A 329 6.78 -20.72 1.03
CA PHE A 329 7.33 -21.47 -0.12
C PHE A 329 6.25 -21.82 -1.15
N ALA A 330 4.98 -21.95 -0.76
CA ALA A 330 3.89 -22.20 -1.69
C ALA A 330 3.67 -21.04 -2.67
N GLN A 331 3.91 -19.79 -2.23
CA GLN A 331 3.75 -18.59 -3.06
C GLN A 331 4.68 -18.55 -4.29
N VAL A 332 5.80 -19.29 -4.25
CA VAL A 332 6.78 -19.39 -5.34
C VAL A 332 6.80 -20.77 -5.99
N HIS A 333 5.74 -21.57 -5.81
CA HIS A 333 5.61 -22.92 -6.38
C HIS A 333 6.79 -23.86 -6.03
N PHE A 334 7.45 -23.62 -4.89
CA PHE A 334 8.54 -24.48 -4.41
C PHE A 334 8.00 -25.87 -4.07
N PRO A 335 8.73 -26.96 -4.36
CA PRO A 335 10.09 -27.02 -4.90
C PRO A 335 10.20 -27.07 -6.44
N PHE A 336 9.11 -26.85 -7.16
CA PHE A 336 9.02 -27.14 -8.60
C PHE A 336 9.61 -26.03 -9.47
N GLU A 337 9.36 -24.77 -9.13
CA GLU A 337 9.95 -23.62 -9.83
C GLU A 337 11.24 -23.17 -9.13
N ARG A 338 12.39 -23.46 -9.76
CA ARG A 338 13.72 -22.92 -9.41
C ARG A 338 14.35 -22.31 -10.67
N GLU A 339 15.24 -21.33 -10.51
CA GLU A 339 16.01 -20.71 -11.62
C GLU A 339 16.75 -21.73 -12.51
N THR A 340 16.99 -22.96 -12.04
CA THR A 340 17.75 -24.01 -12.73
C THR A 340 16.92 -25.18 -13.29
N GLY A 341 15.58 -25.17 -13.16
CA GLY A 341 14.68 -26.12 -13.84
C GLY A 341 14.84 -27.62 -13.51
N THR A 342 15.59 -27.99 -12.46
CA THR A 342 15.77 -29.39 -12.04
C THR A 342 15.23 -29.64 -10.63
N PRO A 343 14.27 -30.57 -10.45
CA PRO A 343 13.79 -30.97 -9.12
C PRO A 343 14.93 -31.58 -8.30
N THR A 344 15.08 -31.14 -7.05
CA THR A 344 16.03 -31.73 -6.10
C THR A 344 15.32 -32.80 -5.27
N PRO A 345 15.95 -33.94 -4.96
CA PRO A 345 15.39 -34.93 -4.04
C PRO A 345 15.05 -34.31 -2.67
N ASN A 346 14.02 -34.82 -1.99
CA ASN A 346 13.50 -34.31 -0.70
C ASN A 346 14.56 -34.08 0.40
N SER A 347 15.71 -34.76 0.34
CA SER A 347 16.82 -34.61 1.28
C SER A 347 17.66 -33.32 1.08
N GLN A 348 17.34 -32.48 0.08
CA GLN A 348 18.06 -31.24 -0.25
C GLN A 348 17.11 -30.04 -0.46
N LEU A 349 15.95 -30.02 0.21
CA LEU A 349 15.02 -28.89 0.20
C LEU A 349 15.65 -27.67 0.90
N GLN A 350 16.44 -26.90 0.14
CA GLN A 350 16.91 -25.58 0.56
C GLN A 350 15.74 -24.60 0.60
N THR A 351 15.78 -23.68 1.54
CA THR A 351 14.77 -22.62 1.68
C THR A 351 14.76 -21.72 0.42
N PRO A 352 13.61 -21.17 0.01
CA PRO A 352 13.56 -20.16 -1.05
C PRO A 352 14.41 -18.92 -0.72
N ALA A 353 14.84 -18.16 -1.73
CA ALA A 353 15.71 -16.99 -1.54
C ALA A 353 15.12 -15.89 -0.63
N GLN A 354 13.79 -15.78 -0.58
CA GLN A 354 13.06 -14.81 0.25
C GLN A 354 12.86 -15.27 1.71
N TYR A 355 13.44 -16.41 2.09
CA TYR A 355 13.31 -16.99 3.42
C TYR A 355 14.63 -16.84 4.20
N PRO A 356 14.60 -16.49 5.50
CA PRO A 356 13.40 -16.14 6.28
C PRO A 356 12.93 -14.70 6.02
N ALA A 357 11.67 -14.40 6.33
CA ALA A 357 11.15 -13.05 6.23
C ALA A 357 11.77 -12.12 7.30
N ASP A 358 12.11 -10.88 6.94
CA ASP A 358 12.64 -9.94 7.93
C ASP A 358 11.58 -9.44 8.91
N TYR A 359 10.31 -9.32 8.49
CA TYR A 359 9.24 -8.75 9.29
C TYR A 359 7.86 -9.30 8.92
N ILE A 360 7.02 -9.55 9.93
CA ILE A 360 5.57 -9.74 9.79
C ILE A 360 4.80 -8.95 10.86
N SER A 361 3.54 -8.60 10.58
CA SER A 361 2.66 -7.93 11.54
C SER A 361 1.22 -8.36 11.40
N GLU A 362 0.66 -8.90 12.47
CA GLU A 362 -0.74 -9.30 12.54
C GLU A 362 -1.28 -9.15 13.97
N ALA A 363 -2.61 -9.26 14.13
CA ALA A 363 -3.26 -9.14 15.43
C ALA A 363 -2.90 -10.27 16.42
N ILE A 364 -3.02 -9.98 17.71
CA ILE A 364 -2.67 -10.87 18.83
C ILE A 364 -3.32 -12.26 18.78
N ASP A 365 -4.46 -12.42 18.10
CA ASP A 365 -5.10 -13.72 17.89
C ASP A 365 -4.29 -14.67 16.99
N GLN A 366 -3.36 -14.15 16.17
CA GLN A 366 -2.47 -14.99 15.35
C GLN A 366 -1.43 -15.76 16.15
N THR A 367 -1.24 -15.46 17.44
CA THR A 367 -0.48 -16.31 18.40
C THR A 367 -1.06 -17.72 18.55
N ARG A 368 -2.28 -17.97 18.05
CA ARG A 368 -2.94 -19.29 17.99
C ARG A 368 -3.36 -19.70 16.58
N GLY A 369 -2.90 -18.97 15.58
CA GLY A 369 -3.22 -19.17 14.17
C GLY A 369 -1.93 -19.11 13.36
N TRP A 370 -1.80 -18.06 12.56
CA TRP A 370 -0.77 -17.98 11.52
C TRP A 370 0.66 -17.96 12.04
N PHE A 371 0.96 -17.21 13.11
CA PHE A 371 2.32 -17.17 13.68
C PHE A 371 2.78 -18.57 14.09
N TYR A 372 1.88 -19.34 14.71
CA TYR A 372 2.17 -20.73 15.04
C TYR A 372 2.40 -21.56 13.79
N THR A 373 1.48 -21.56 12.83
CA THR A 373 1.57 -22.55 11.74
C THR A 373 2.73 -22.30 10.81
N LEU A 374 3.13 -21.04 10.61
CA LEU A 374 4.40 -20.70 9.95
C LEU A 374 5.58 -21.37 10.68
N LEU A 375 5.69 -21.16 12.00
CA LEU A 375 6.79 -21.69 12.81
C LEU A 375 6.75 -23.23 12.89
N ALA A 376 5.55 -23.81 12.98
CA ALA A 376 5.34 -25.25 13.02
C ALA A 376 5.79 -25.92 11.73
N VAL A 377 5.38 -25.40 10.58
CA VAL A 377 5.77 -25.93 9.27
C VAL A 377 7.28 -25.82 9.08
N ALA A 378 7.88 -24.68 9.42
CA ALA A 378 9.34 -24.53 9.37
C ALA A 378 10.06 -25.56 10.27
N THR A 379 9.55 -25.79 11.48
CA THR A 379 10.12 -26.79 12.40
C THR A 379 10.00 -28.21 11.85
N VAL A 380 8.86 -28.57 11.25
CA VAL A 380 8.63 -29.89 10.63
C VAL A 380 9.58 -30.11 9.45
N LEU A 381 9.85 -29.06 8.67
CA LEU A 381 10.80 -29.11 7.55
C LEU A 381 12.27 -29.05 7.98
N GLY A 382 12.55 -28.85 9.27
CA GLY A 382 13.90 -28.70 9.80
C GLY A 382 14.58 -27.38 9.41
N TRP A 383 13.82 -26.38 8.99
CA TRP A 383 14.32 -25.04 8.62
C TRP A 383 14.44 -24.14 9.86
N ASP A 384 15.09 -22.98 9.73
CA ASP A 384 15.17 -21.97 10.79
C ASP A 384 13.79 -21.33 11.10
N ALA A 385 13.76 -20.28 11.93
CA ALA A 385 12.52 -19.54 12.13
C ALA A 385 12.07 -18.86 10.82
N PRO A 386 10.77 -18.89 10.48
CA PRO A 386 10.27 -18.35 9.20
C PRO A 386 10.25 -16.82 9.12
N TYR A 387 10.44 -16.13 10.25
CA TYR A 387 10.47 -14.68 10.35
C TYR A 387 11.44 -14.24 11.44
N ARG A 388 12.04 -13.05 11.26
CA ARG A 388 12.99 -12.45 12.23
C ARG A 388 12.31 -11.54 13.24
N ASN A 389 11.43 -10.64 12.77
CA ASN A 389 10.72 -9.67 13.61
C ASN A 389 9.19 -9.83 13.49
N VAL A 390 8.48 -9.79 14.62
CA VAL A 390 7.01 -9.93 14.68
C VAL A 390 6.41 -8.78 15.48
N VAL A 391 5.63 -7.91 14.82
CA VAL A 391 4.81 -6.91 15.51
C VAL A 391 3.39 -7.46 15.72
N VAL A 392 3.01 -7.62 16.98
CA VAL A 392 1.74 -8.21 17.39
C VAL A 392 0.74 -7.10 17.71
N LEU A 393 -0.20 -6.86 16.80
CA LEU A 393 -1.12 -5.73 16.91
C LEU A 393 -2.17 -5.95 18.01
N GLY A 394 -2.47 -4.87 18.74
CA GLY A 394 -3.60 -4.80 19.66
C GLY A 394 -4.93 -4.74 18.91
N HIS A 395 -6.03 -4.92 19.63
CA HIS A 395 -7.36 -4.84 19.02
C HIS A 395 -7.83 -3.40 18.84
N LEU A 396 -8.51 -3.14 17.72
CA LEU A 396 -9.34 -1.96 17.55
C LEU A 396 -10.69 -2.16 18.24
N LEU A 397 -11.04 -1.20 19.11
CA LEU A 397 -12.24 -1.16 19.92
C LEU A 397 -13.06 0.07 19.54
N ASP A 398 -14.37 0.04 19.82
CA ASP A 398 -15.18 1.26 19.70
C ASP A 398 -14.77 2.32 20.75
N ARG A 399 -15.36 3.51 20.65
CA ARG A 399 -15.11 4.63 21.57
C ARG A 399 -15.33 4.26 23.05
N GLN A 400 -16.20 3.30 23.35
CA GLN A 400 -16.48 2.83 24.71
C GLN A 400 -15.58 1.65 25.14
N GLY A 401 -14.62 1.25 24.31
CA GLY A 401 -13.70 0.15 24.59
C GLY A 401 -14.30 -1.24 24.37
N LYS A 402 -15.44 -1.37 23.66
CA LYS A 402 -16.03 -2.67 23.33
C LYS A 402 -15.49 -3.16 21.99
N LYS A 403 -15.36 -4.49 21.87
CA LYS A 403 -15.00 -5.14 20.60
C LYS A 403 -16.02 -4.77 19.51
N MET A 404 -15.52 -4.30 18.37
CA MET A 404 -16.34 -3.99 17.19
C MET A 404 -16.88 -5.26 16.53
N SER A 405 -18.15 -5.26 16.15
CA SER A 405 -18.78 -6.39 15.45
C SER A 405 -20.06 -5.96 14.73
N LYS A 406 -20.32 -6.54 13.54
CA LYS A 406 -21.52 -6.23 12.75
C LYS A 406 -22.82 -6.43 13.54
N SER A 407 -22.89 -7.47 14.37
CA SER A 407 -24.06 -7.77 15.20
C SER A 407 -24.34 -6.73 16.29
N LYS A 408 -23.32 -6.00 16.76
CA LYS A 408 -23.48 -4.91 17.74
C LYS A 408 -23.73 -3.55 17.09
N GLY A 409 -23.65 -3.45 15.77
CA GLY A 409 -23.82 -2.18 15.03
C GLY A 409 -22.75 -1.12 15.32
N ASN A 410 -21.66 -1.47 16.00
CA ASN A 410 -20.60 -0.55 16.42
C ASN A 410 -19.35 -0.60 15.53
N VAL A 411 -19.51 -1.03 14.27
CA VAL A 411 -18.40 -1.11 13.31
C VAL A 411 -18.21 0.25 12.66
N VAL A 412 -16.97 0.66 12.51
CA VAL A 412 -16.58 1.82 11.71
C VAL A 412 -16.11 1.33 10.35
N ASP A 413 -16.64 1.93 9.28
CA ASP A 413 -16.19 1.67 7.91
C ASP A 413 -14.91 2.48 7.62
N PRO A 414 -13.76 1.83 7.37
CA PRO A 414 -12.53 2.54 7.02
C PRO A 414 -12.67 3.41 5.78
N ASN A 415 -13.43 2.97 4.77
CA ASN A 415 -13.57 3.72 3.51
C ASN A 415 -14.32 5.04 3.73
N ALA A 416 -15.36 5.04 4.57
CA ALA A 416 -16.07 6.25 4.93
C ALA A 416 -15.16 7.26 5.66
N MET A 417 -14.25 6.80 6.52
CA MET A 417 -13.28 7.66 7.20
C MET A 417 -12.22 8.21 6.24
N ILE A 418 -11.74 7.39 5.31
CA ILE A 418 -10.78 7.79 4.27
C ILE A 418 -11.41 8.83 3.34
N GLU A 419 -12.66 8.65 2.91
CA GLU A 419 -13.38 9.61 2.06
C GLU A 419 -13.56 10.96 2.77
N LYS A 420 -13.86 10.92 4.08
CA LYS A 420 -14.12 12.13 4.87
C LYS A 420 -12.86 12.90 5.28
N TYR A 421 -11.80 12.21 5.70
CA TYR A 421 -10.60 12.84 6.28
C TYR A 421 -9.34 12.69 5.44
N GLY A 422 -9.33 11.81 4.45
CA GLY A 422 -8.16 11.42 3.68
C GLY A 422 -7.43 10.22 4.29
N ALA A 423 -6.79 9.41 3.44
CA ALA A 423 -6.08 8.20 3.86
C ALA A 423 -4.94 8.48 4.84
N ASP A 424 -4.20 9.57 4.63
CA ASP A 424 -3.07 9.93 5.50
C ASP A 424 -3.50 10.26 6.93
N VAL A 425 -4.65 10.92 7.12
CA VAL A 425 -5.15 11.23 8.47
C VAL A 425 -5.52 9.95 9.20
N VAL A 426 -6.15 9.00 8.52
CA VAL A 426 -6.50 7.69 9.08
C VAL A 426 -5.24 6.87 9.41
N ARG A 427 -4.23 6.87 8.54
CA ARG A 427 -2.93 6.22 8.80
C ARG A 427 -2.22 6.86 10.00
N TRP A 428 -2.15 8.19 10.02
CA TRP A 428 -1.51 8.95 11.09
C TRP A 428 -2.14 8.67 12.46
N TYR A 429 -3.47 8.54 12.50
CA TYR A 429 -4.19 8.12 13.70
C TYR A 429 -3.72 6.74 14.20
N MET A 430 -3.61 5.76 13.31
CA MET A 430 -3.15 4.42 13.69
C MET A 430 -1.72 4.44 14.25
N CYS A 431 -0.86 5.33 13.73
CA CYS A 431 0.52 5.50 14.18
C CYS A 431 0.61 6.27 15.51
N THR A 432 -0.16 7.33 15.74
CA THR A 432 0.15 8.32 16.81
C THR A 432 -0.63 8.19 18.12
N VAL A 433 -1.75 7.47 18.14
CA VAL A 433 -2.61 7.39 19.33
C VAL A 433 -1.92 6.67 20.50
N ASN A 434 -1.35 5.51 20.22
CA ASN A 434 -0.57 4.68 21.15
C ASN A 434 0.24 3.64 20.35
N GLN A 435 1.04 2.83 21.04
CA GLN A 435 1.86 1.80 20.37
C GLN A 435 0.99 0.79 19.59
N PRO A 436 1.51 0.16 18.53
CA PRO A 436 0.73 -0.75 17.68
C PRO A 436 0.16 -1.97 18.42
N TRP A 437 0.88 -2.45 19.42
CA TRP A 437 0.51 -3.61 20.23
C TRP A 437 -0.51 -3.31 21.34
N ASP A 438 -0.78 -2.04 21.60
CA ASP A 438 -1.82 -1.63 22.55
C ASP A 438 -3.20 -1.65 21.88
N ALA A 439 -4.24 -1.92 22.68
CA ALA A 439 -5.60 -1.78 22.20
C ALA A 439 -5.92 -0.31 21.88
N LYS A 440 -6.51 -0.05 20.72
CA LYS A 440 -6.87 1.29 20.24
C LYS A 440 -8.37 1.50 20.35
N ARG A 441 -8.79 2.58 21.02
CA ARG A 441 -10.19 2.99 21.09
C ARG A 441 -10.46 4.01 19.99
N PHE A 442 -11.18 3.58 18.95
CA PHE A 442 -11.46 4.44 17.81
C PHE A 442 -12.37 5.61 18.22
N ASP A 443 -11.92 6.83 17.94
CA ASP A 443 -12.69 8.06 18.10
C ASP A 443 -12.51 8.98 16.89
N GLU A 444 -13.61 9.27 16.18
CA GLU A 444 -13.61 10.16 15.02
C GLU A 444 -13.23 11.61 15.40
N ALA A 445 -13.41 12.01 16.66
CA ALA A 445 -12.98 13.32 17.14
C ALA A 445 -11.45 13.50 17.01
N ASP A 446 -10.68 12.42 17.18
CA ASP A 446 -9.22 12.44 17.02
C ASP A 446 -8.83 12.64 15.56
N LEU A 447 -9.53 11.99 14.62
CA LEU A 447 -9.32 12.21 13.17
C LEU A 447 -9.62 13.67 12.79
N LYS A 448 -10.70 14.25 13.33
CA LYS A 448 -11.02 15.66 13.12
C LYS A 448 -9.93 16.58 13.68
N ALA A 449 -9.40 16.28 14.87
CA ALA A 449 -8.31 17.04 15.46
C ALA A 449 -7.04 16.94 14.59
N MET A 450 -6.67 15.74 14.15
CA MET A 450 -5.49 15.48 13.31
C MET A 450 -5.58 16.15 11.94
N SER A 451 -6.76 16.14 11.32
CA SER A 451 -7.03 16.88 10.07
C SER A 451 -6.78 18.39 10.23
N GLY A 452 -7.05 18.95 11.41
CA GLY A 452 -6.67 20.31 11.78
C GLY A 452 -5.16 20.46 12.03
N LYS A 453 -4.60 19.72 12.99
CA LYS A 453 -3.17 19.69 13.33
C LYS A 453 -2.74 18.22 13.51
N PRO A 454 -1.75 17.72 12.75
CA PRO A 454 -0.77 18.49 11.98
C PRO A 454 -1.15 18.83 10.53
N PHE A 455 -2.14 18.19 9.92
CA PHE A 455 -2.34 18.27 8.46
C PHE A 455 -2.77 19.66 7.96
N GLY A 456 -3.64 20.36 8.69
CA GLY A 456 -3.98 21.74 8.38
C GLY A 456 -2.79 22.70 8.53
N THR A 457 -1.90 22.45 9.50
CA THR A 457 -0.64 23.20 9.65
C THR A 457 0.27 22.99 8.44
N LEU A 458 0.46 21.74 7.99
CA LEU A 458 1.24 21.42 6.79
C LEU A 458 0.67 22.10 5.54
N ARG A 459 -0.65 22.07 5.36
CA ARG A 459 -1.31 22.76 4.24
C ARG A 459 -1.03 24.25 4.26
N ASN A 460 -1.06 24.89 5.42
CA ASN A 460 -0.74 26.32 5.55
C ASN A 460 0.74 26.62 5.25
N VAL A 461 1.67 25.75 5.70
CA VAL A 461 3.10 25.85 5.37
C VAL A 461 3.31 25.74 3.87
N LEU A 462 2.65 24.78 3.22
CA LEU A 462 2.73 24.58 1.77
C LEU A 462 2.11 25.73 0.99
N SER A 463 0.95 26.24 1.41
CA SER A 463 0.35 27.43 0.78
C SER A 463 1.25 28.67 0.89
N PHE A 464 1.97 28.83 2.00
CA PHE A 464 2.98 29.90 2.10
C PHE A 464 4.14 29.69 1.11
N TRP A 465 4.63 28.45 0.97
CA TRP A 465 5.65 28.11 -0.02
C TRP A 465 5.17 28.37 -1.45
N ASP A 466 3.96 27.94 -1.82
CA ASP A 466 3.42 28.15 -3.17
C ASP A 466 3.31 29.66 -3.51
N LEU A 467 3.10 30.52 -2.51
CA LEU A 467 3.01 31.99 -2.67
C LEU A 467 4.37 32.71 -2.66
N HIS A 468 5.35 32.22 -1.90
CA HIS A 468 6.58 32.96 -1.57
C HIS A 468 7.89 32.20 -1.80
N GLY A 469 7.84 30.91 -2.16
CA GLY A 469 9.00 30.05 -2.34
C GLY A 469 9.90 30.42 -3.53
N GLY A 470 9.30 31.07 -4.54
CA GLY A 470 9.96 31.56 -5.75
C GLY A 470 10.40 30.45 -6.72
N ASN A 471 10.56 30.80 -8.00
CA ASN A 471 10.85 29.83 -9.08
C ASN A 471 12.35 29.64 -9.36
N ALA A 472 13.21 30.47 -8.77
CA ALA A 472 14.67 30.38 -8.96
C ALA A 472 15.25 29.31 -8.04
N ALA A 473 16.16 28.50 -8.59
CA ALA A 473 16.79 27.44 -7.82
C ALA A 473 17.62 28.01 -6.66
N PRO A 474 17.31 27.66 -5.39
CA PRO A 474 18.06 28.16 -4.26
C PRO A 474 19.44 27.47 -4.24
N GLN A 475 20.42 28.17 -3.66
CA GLN A 475 21.67 27.52 -3.28
C GLN A 475 21.34 26.36 -2.33
N TRP A 476 21.75 25.15 -2.69
CA TRP A 476 21.41 23.96 -1.92
C TRP A 476 22.05 24.02 -0.53
N VAL A 477 21.24 23.76 0.50
CA VAL A 477 21.67 23.73 1.91
C VAL A 477 21.49 22.31 2.42
N SER A 478 22.57 21.70 2.90
CA SER A 478 22.50 20.41 3.59
C SER A 478 21.84 20.57 4.96
N LEU A 479 20.90 19.68 5.29
CA LEU A 479 20.37 19.51 6.65
C LEU A 479 21.10 18.41 7.43
N ARG A 480 22.10 17.76 6.83
CA ARG A 480 22.94 16.74 7.48
C ARG A 480 24.05 17.45 8.27
N GLY A 481 24.32 16.96 9.48
CA GLY A 481 25.28 17.55 10.43
C GLY A 481 26.66 17.93 9.86
N SER A 482 27.22 18.97 10.47
CA SER A 482 28.55 19.60 10.31
C SER A 482 29.09 19.78 8.88
N GLY A 483 28.30 20.32 7.96
CA GLY A 483 28.85 21.16 6.89
C GLY A 483 29.32 22.55 7.38
N ALA A 484 28.99 22.91 8.63
CA ALA A 484 29.57 24.03 9.35
C ALA A 484 30.61 23.49 10.35
N THR A 485 31.81 23.21 9.87
CA THR A 485 32.99 23.09 10.76
C THR A 485 33.46 24.45 11.27
N GLU A 486 32.83 25.54 10.85
CA GLU A 486 33.02 26.85 11.45
C GLU A 486 31.92 27.08 12.47
N ALA A 487 32.31 27.18 13.74
CA ALA A 487 31.43 27.66 14.81
C ALA A 487 30.72 28.92 14.33
N ILE A 488 29.38 28.94 14.37
CA ILE A 488 28.59 30.12 14.01
C ILE A 488 29.13 31.29 14.85
N PRO A 489 29.74 32.32 14.24
CA PRO A 489 30.33 33.41 15.00
C PRO A 489 29.24 34.05 15.87
N ALA A 490 29.55 34.35 17.13
CA ALA A 490 28.59 34.94 18.09
C ALA A 490 27.97 36.29 17.66
N LYS A 491 28.40 36.84 16.51
CA LYS A 491 27.99 38.11 15.92
C LYS A 491 27.04 37.99 14.73
N GLU A 492 26.62 36.79 14.32
CA GLU A 492 25.64 36.64 13.24
C GLU A 492 24.22 37.04 13.66
N GLU A 493 23.41 37.46 12.67
CA GLU A 493 22.05 37.95 12.90
C GLU A 493 21.11 36.83 13.40
N ALA A 494 20.08 37.21 14.15
CA ALA A 494 19.12 36.26 14.75
C ALA A 494 18.45 35.32 13.72
N GLY A 495 18.29 35.76 12.46
CA GLY A 495 17.77 34.95 11.37
C GLY A 495 18.68 33.75 11.02
N VAL A 496 19.99 33.94 11.00
CA VAL A 496 20.96 32.89 10.64
C VAL A 496 21.06 31.82 11.74
N HIS A 497 20.93 32.24 13.00
CA HIS A 497 20.81 31.32 14.14
C HIS A 497 19.52 30.50 14.11
N LEU A 498 18.38 31.08 13.68
CA LEU A 498 17.13 30.33 13.48
C LEU A 498 17.25 29.30 12.36
N ASP A 499 17.91 29.65 11.25
CA ASP A 499 18.17 28.71 10.15
C ASP A 499 19.03 27.53 10.63
N SER A 500 20.10 27.82 11.37
CA SER A 500 20.99 26.81 11.93
C SER A 500 20.29 25.91 12.95
N TRP A 501 19.44 26.48 13.80
CA TRP A 501 18.60 25.72 14.73
C TRP A 501 17.66 24.77 14.00
N LEU A 502 16.99 25.23 12.92
CA LEU A 502 16.10 24.36 12.15
C LEU A 502 16.88 23.19 11.52
N ARG A 503 18.09 23.43 11.01
CA ARG A 503 18.95 22.35 10.48
C ARG A 503 19.29 21.33 11.56
N ALA A 504 19.73 21.79 12.74
CA ALA A 504 20.02 20.92 13.88
C ALA A 504 18.77 20.13 14.32
N ARG A 505 17.58 20.76 14.31
CA ARG A 505 16.30 20.06 14.62
C ARG A 505 15.98 18.95 13.63
N PHE A 506 16.18 19.17 12.32
CA PHE A 506 15.98 18.13 11.31
C PHE A 506 17.02 17.02 11.40
N ALA A 507 18.29 17.32 11.68
CA ALA A 507 19.33 16.32 11.87
C ALA A 507 19.01 15.39 13.05
N ALA A 508 18.64 15.96 14.21
CA ALA A 508 18.17 15.20 15.36
C ALA A 508 16.92 14.37 15.03
N LEU A 509 15.93 14.95 14.34
CA LEU A 509 14.72 14.22 13.97
C LEU A 509 15.01 13.03 13.06
N HIS A 510 15.90 13.17 12.07
CA HIS A 510 16.28 12.04 11.21
C HIS A 510 16.92 10.91 12.01
N HIS A 511 17.78 11.24 12.97
CA HIS A 511 18.37 10.27 13.89
C HIS A 511 17.28 9.55 14.70
N ASP A 512 16.43 10.31 15.39
CA ASP A 512 15.39 9.80 16.28
C ASP A 512 14.37 8.94 15.52
N VAL A 513 13.86 9.41 14.38
CA VAL A 513 12.90 8.68 13.54
C VAL A 513 13.52 7.39 13.01
N THR A 514 14.79 7.43 12.58
CA THR A 514 15.48 6.21 12.11
C THR A 514 15.62 5.20 13.25
N ALA A 515 16.09 5.63 14.43
CA ALA A 515 16.24 4.77 15.59
C ALA A 515 14.91 4.13 16.03
N HIS A 516 13.82 4.92 16.06
CA HIS A 516 12.50 4.41 16.36
C HIS A 516 11.98 3.43 15.31
N LEU A 517 12.19 3.68 14.02
CA LEU A 517 11.77 2.76 12.96
C LEU A 517 12.57 1.46 12.99
N ASP A 518 13.88 1.50 13.24
CA ASP A 518 14.73 0.31 13.43
C ASP A 518 14.27 -0.52 14.65
N ALA A 519 13.71 0.13 15.66
CA ALA A 519 13.11 -0.49 16.85
C ALA A 519 11.60 -0.84 16.69
N TYR A 520 11.00 -0.61 15.51
CA TYR A 520 9.55 -0.77 15.25
C TYR A 520 8.62 0.10 16.12
N GLU A 521 9.14 1.17 16.73
CA GLU A 521 8.41 2.15 17.56
C GLU A 521 7.77 3.26 16.72
N ILE A 522 6.85 2.89 15.82
CA ILE A 522 6.27 3.83 14.83
C ILE A 522 5.52 5.02 15.46
N THR A 523 5.07 4.89 16.71
CA THR A 523 4.33 5.95 17.41
C THR A 523 5.21 7.11 17.81
N GLU A 524 6.38 6.83 18.36
CA GLU A 524 7.31 7.87 18.78
C GLU A 524 7.94 8.56 17.56
N ALA A 525 8.27 7.79 16.51
CA ALA A 525 8.67 8.34 15.22
C ALA A 525 7.66 9.35 14.65
N ALA A 526 6.38 8.97 14.57
CA ALA A 526 5.34 9.85 14.03
C ALA A 526 5.08 11.09 14.91
N ARG A 527 5.14 10.95 16.25
CA ARG A 527 4.99 12.09 17.18
C ARG A 527 6.17 13.06 17.08
N ALA A 528 7.40 12.57 16.96
CA ALA A 528 8.57 13.42 16.77
C ALA A 528 8.46 14.26 15.48
N ILE A 529 7.95 13.67 14.38
CA ILE A 529 7.65 14.40 13.14
C ILE A 529 6.56 15.46 13.39
N GLN A 530 5.48 15.12 14.12
CA GLN A 530 4.42 16.06 14.46
C GLN A 530 4.94 17.29 15.20
N ASP A 531 5.84 17.09 16.16
CA ASP A 531 6.46 18.17 16.93
C ASP A 531 7.32 19.07 16.05
N LEU A 532 8.09 18.49 15.12
CA LEU A 532 8.84 19.28 14.14
C LEU A 532 7.92 20.10 13.22
N ILE A 533 6.78 19.55 12.79
CA ILE A 533 5.81 20.32 11.97
C ILE A 533 5.35 21.57 12.71
N ASP A 534 5.12 21.45 14.03
CA ASP A 534 4.77 22.58 14.86
C ASP A 534 5.93 23.58 15.00
N ASP A 535 7.14 23.10 15.24
CA ASP A 535 8.35 23.93 15.33
C ASP A 535 8.61 24.71 14.03
N LEU A 536 8.52 24.02 12.89
CA LEU A 536 8.67 24.61 11.56
C LEU A 536 7.65 25.73 11.34
N SER A 537 6.39 25.51 11.71
CA SER A 537 5.32 26.48 11.47
C SER A 537 5.37 27.67 12.45
N THR A 538 5.46 27.38 13.75
CA THR A 538 5.24 28.36 14.83
C THR A 538 6.49 29.14 15.18
N TRP A 539 7.68 28.54 15.05
CA TRP A 539 8.93 29.17 15.43
C TRP A 539 9.74 29.62 14.23
N TRP A 540 10.08 28.71 13.31
CA TRP A 540 10.94 29.09 12.20
C TRP A 540 10.19 29.90 11.14
N LEU A 541 9.13 29.34 10.53
CA LEU A 541 8.44 29.98 9.41
C LEU A 541 7.84 31.33 9.82
N ARG A 542 7.18 31.39 10.99
CA ARG A 542 6.58 32.64 11.51
C ARG A 542 7.60 33.78 11.62
N ARG A 543 8.83 33.49 12.05
CA ARG A 543 9.88 34.49 12.27
C ARG A 543 10.72 34.77 11.02
N SER A 544 10.74 33.84 10.07
CA SER A 544 11.44 34.00 8.78
C SER A 544 10.52 34.47 7.64
N ARG A 545 9.24 34.83 7.90
CA ARG A 545 8.30 35.23 6.84
C ARG A 545 8.78 36.42 6.01
N GLU A 546 9.23 37.48 6.68
CA GLU A 546 9.66 38.70 5.98
C GLU A 546 10.94 38.42 5.17
N ARG A 547 11.91 37.69 5.75
CA ARG A 547 13.10 37.19 5.04
C ARG A 547 12.76 36.42 3.76
N LEU A 548 11.75 35.53 3.83
CA LEU A 548 11.27 34.77 2.67
C LEU A 548 10.58 35.65 1.62
N LYS A 549 9.76 36.64 2.05
CA LYS A 549 9.09 37.59 1.15
C LYS A 549 10.08 38.52 0.45
N GLU A 550 11.13 38.93 1.15
CA GLU A 550 12.23 39.75 0.62
C GLU A 550 13.16 38.95 -0.31
N GLY A 551 12.98 37.64 -0.38
CA GLY A 551 13.73 36.76 -1.27
C GLY A 551 15.11 36.37 -0.75
N GLU A 552 15.36 36.46 0.56
CA GLU A 552 16.66 36.13 1.17
C GLU A 552 17.08 34.68 0.86
N ALA A 553 18.24 34.52 0.23
CA ALA A 553 18.68 33.24 -0.32
C ALA A 553 18.92 32.15 0.76
N SER A 554 19.48 32.52 1.91
CA SER A 554 19.75 31.63 3.05
C SER A 554 18.46 31.05 3.64
N ALA A 555 17.45 31.90 3.88
CA ALA A 555 16.15 31.51 4.39
C ALA A 555 15.41 30.62 3.40
N ARG A 556 15.42 30.99 2.10
CA ARG A 556 14.81 30.17 1.04
C ARG A 556 15.47 28.80 0.91
N GLY A 557 16.80 28.74 0.89
CA GLY A 557 17.54 27.47 0.84
C GLY A 557 17.24 26.56 2.04
N THR A 558 17.21 27.13 3.25
CA THR A 558 16.85 26.39 4.48
C THR A 558 15.42 25.87 4.41
N PHE A 559 14.45 26.68 3.96
CA PHE A 559 13.06 26.26 3.87
C PHE A 559 12.83 25.16 2.82
N THR A 560 13.43 25.29 1.64
CA THR A 560 13.36 24.27 0.58
C THR A 560 13.92 22.94 1.06
N ALA A 561 15.08 22.97 1.73
CA ALA A 561 15.69 21.76 2.28
C ALA A 561 14.81 21.14 3.37
N ALA A 562 14.22 21.96 4.25
CA ALA A 562 13.29 21.52 5.29
C ALA A 562 12.06 20.82 4.71
N LEU A 563 11.45 21.37 3.66
CA LEU A 563 10.28 20.76 3.03
C LEU A 563 10.61 19.44 2.31
N HIS A 564 11.76 19.35 1.64
CA HIS A 564 12.23 18.08 1.03
C HIS A 564 12.44 17.01 2.10
N SER A 565 13.11 17.37 3.19
CA SER A 565 13.37 16.47 4.30
C SER A 565 12.11 16.05 5.05
N LEU A 566 11.13 16.96 5.17
CA LEU A 566 9.86 16.63 5.80
C LEU A 566 9.04 15.67 4.92
N ALA A 567 9.11 15.84 3.59
CA ALA A 567 8.48 14.91 2.66
C ALA A 567 9.05 13.49 2.80
N THR A 568 10.38 13.33 2.89
CA THR A 568 10.98 11.99 3.04
C THR A 568 10.61 11.34 4.37
N LEU A 569 10.66 12.08 5.48
CA LEU A 569 10.26 11.60 6.80
C LEU A 569 8.77 11.22 6.88
N LEU A 570 7.89 11.97 6.19
CA LEU A 570 6.45 11.68 6.15
C LEU A 570 6.11 10.47 5.27
N ALA A 571 6.93 10.11 4.29
CA ALA A 571 6.56 9.15 3.23
C ALA A 571 6.06 7.78 3.75
N PRO A 572 6.65 7.15 4.80
CA PRO A 572 6.14 5.89 5.35
C PRO A 572 4.77 6.02 6.05
N PHE A 573 4.47 7.20 6.59
CA PHE A 573 3.32 7.45 7.45
C PHE A 573 2.13 8.07 6.70
N ALA A 574 2.40 9.13 5.95
CA ALA A 574 1.44 9.96 5.20
C ALA A 574 1.89 10.11 3.73
N PRO A 575 1.84 9.02 2.94
CA PRO A 575 2.45 8.97 1.61
C PRO A 575 1.90 10.03 0.64
N PHE A 576 0.60 10.35 0.68
CA PHE A 576 0.02 11.30 -0.27
C PHE A 576 0.41 12.75 0.03
N THR A 577 0.49 13.10 1.31
CA THR A 577 0.93 14.40 1.78
C THR A 577 2.41 14.60 1.53
N ALA A 578 3.22 13.55 1.78
CA ALA A 578 4.63 13.52 1.44
C ALA A 578 4.87 13.74 -0.06
N GLU A 579 4.14 13.02 -0.92
CA GLU A 579 4.24 13.18 -2.37
C GLU A 579 3.80 14.58 -2.80
N ARG A 580 2.72 15.13 -2.23
CA ARG A 580 2.28 16.50 -2.52
C ARG A 580 3.34 17.53 -2.18
N LEU A 581 3.98 17.43 -1.01
CA LEU A 581 5.10 18.28 -0.62
C LEU A 581 6.26 18.15 -1.61
N TRP A 582 6.65 16.93 -1.96
CA TRP A 582 7.73 16.64 -2.89
C TRP A 582 7.46 17.24 -4.28
N MET A 583 6.25 17.08 -4.80
CA MET A 583 5.86 17.60 -6.11
C MET A 583 5.85 19.14 -6.16
N SER A 584 5.43 19.81 -5.09
CA SER A 584 5.47 21.29 -5.00
C SER A 584 6.89 21.86 -5.02
N LEU A 585 7.91 21.03 -4.84
CA LEU A 585 9.33 21.42 -4.88
C LEU A 585 10.03 21.02 -6.19
N ARG A 586 9.34 20.30 -7.10
CA ARG A 586 9.91 19.89 -8.39
C ARG A 586 10.25 21.10 -9.25
N GLY A 587 11.41 21.06 -9.91
CA GLY A 587 11.93 22.16 -10.73
C GLY A 587 12.67 23.25 -9.95
N VAL A 588 12.53 23.28 -8.62
CA VAL A 588 13.23 24.25 -7.75
C VAL A 588 14.69 23.86 -7.55
N ARG A 589 15.06 22.57 -7.61
CA ARG A 589 16.45 22.14 -7.39
C ARG A 589 17.32 22.06 -8.64
N GLY A 590 16.76 22.29 -9.84
CA GLY A 590 17.52 22.32 -11.11
C GLY A 590 18.27 21.04 -11.51
N ASP A 591 18.15 19.94 -10.75
CA ASP A 591 18.99 18.75 -10.89
C ASP A 591 18.19 17.57 -11.49
N GLU A 592 18.75 16.93 -12.52
CA GLU A 592 18.21 15.71 -13.15
C GLU A 592 18.20 14.50 -12.19
N ALA A 593 18.91 14.61 -11.06
CA ALA A 593 19.07 13.54 -10.06
C ALA A 593 17.94 13.42 -9.03
N ILE A 594 16.93 14.30 -9.00
CA ILE A 594 15.82 14.17 -8.03
C ILE A 594 14.85 13.09 -8.51
N PRO A 595 14.56 12.07 -7.68
CA PRO A 595 13.60 11.03 -8.03
C PRO A 595 12.21 11.60 -8.30
N THR A 596 11.50 10.95 -9.22
CA THR A 596 10.21 11.44 -9.69
C THR A 596 9.12 11.46 -8.62
N SER A 597 9.27 10.62 -7.60
CA SER A 597 8.41 10.55 -6.43
C SER A 597 9.28 10.47 -5.18
N VAL A 598 8.78 10.96 -4.05
CA VAL A 598 9.45 10.80 -2.75
C VAL A 598 9.64 9.33 -2.39
N HIS A 599 8.77 8.45 -2.90
CA HIS A 599 8.84 7.00 -2.66
C HIS A 599 9.99 6.30 -3.39
N LEU A 600 10.69 7.01 -4.29
CA LEU A 600 11.91 6.58 -4.93
C LEU A 600 13.15 7.27 -4.36
N ALA A 601 12.96 8.17 -3.37
CA ALA A 601 14.06 8.83 -2.69
C ALA A 601 14.75 7.87 -1.71
N SER A 602 16.05 8.06 -1.55
CA SER A 602 16.81 7.35 -0.52
C SER A 602 16.44 7.88 0.86
N TRP A 603 16.35 6.96 1.84
CA TRP A 603 16.29 7.34 3.24
C TRP A 603 17.67 7.85 3.67
N GLU A 604 17.72 9.03 4.28
CA GLU A 604 18.97 9.61 4.75
C GLU A 604 18.97 9.55 6.28
N SER A 605 19.71 8.61 6.86
CA SER A 605 19.88 8.59 8.32
C SER A 605 20.63 9.84 8.78
N GLY A 606 20.11 10.49 9.82
CA GLY A 606 20.78 11.62 10.46
C GLY A 606 22.02 11.12 11.20
N ALA A 607 23.14 11.83 11.10
CA ALA A 607 24.22 11.63 12.04
C ALA A 607 23.70 11.92 13.46
N PRO A 608 24.14 11.19 14.49
CA PRO A 608 23.83 11.58 15.87
C PRO A 608 24.28 13.03 16.07
N PRO A 609 23.48 13.85 16.77
CA PRO A 609 23.90 15.20 17.14
C PRO A 609 25.29 15.18 17.76
N SER A 610 26.17 16.07 17.31
CA SER A 610 27.51 16.18 17.91
C SER A 610 27.44 17.01 19.20
N ALA A 611 28.09 16.50 20.26
CA ALA A 611 28.11 17.13 21.58
C ALA A 611 28.72 18.54 21.57
N ASP A 612 29.56 18.85 20.57
CA ASP A 612 30.38 20.06 20.54
C ASP A 612 29.68 21.29 19.90
N GLY A 613 28.44 21.18 19.39
CA GLY A 613 27.73 22.32 18.80
C GLY A 613 26.22 22.19 18.62
N ASP A 614 25.75 21.15 17.92
CA ASP A 614 24.31 21.01 17.57
C ASP A 614 23.46 20.78 18.83
N ASP A 615 23.92 19.93 19.75
CA ASP A 615 23.23 19.68 21.03
C ASP A 615 23.14 20.94 21.89
N ALA A 616 24.21 21.74 21.93
CA ALA A 616 24.23 22.99 22.69
C ALA A 616 23.19 23.99 22.14
N LEU A 617 23.12 24.17 20.81
CA LEU A 617 22.14 25.06 20.19
C LEU A 617 20.70 24.57 20.39
N LEU A 618 20.46 23.25 20.31
CA LEU A 618 19.15 22.65 20.57
C LEU A 618 18.68 22.90 22.00
N VAL A 619 19.55 22.68 22.99
CA VAL A 619 19.28 22.94 24.42
C VAL A 619 19.04 24.43 24.69
N GLN A 620 19.86 25.29 24.11
CA GLN A 620 19.71 26.74 24.22
C GLN A 620 18.38 27.23 23.63
N MET A 621 18.01 26.75 22.44
CA MET A 621 16.73 27.11 21.82
C MET A 621 15.54 26.55 22.57
N ALA A 622 15.61 25.33 23.12
CA ALA A 622 14.58 24.81 24.02
C ALA A 622 14.39 25.72 25.24
N SER A 623 15.49 26.22 25.80
CA SER A 623 15.48 27.19 26.91
C SER A 623 14.85 28.52 26.48
N VAL A 624 15.25 29.09 25.35
CA VAL A 624 14.67 30.33 24.78
C VAL A 624 13.15 30.19 24.59
N ARG A 625 12.69 29.09 23.99
CA ARG A 625 11.26 28.83 23.79
C ARG A 625 10.51 28.79 25.10
N ARG A 626 11.04 28.09 26.11
CA ARG A 626 10.45 28.01 27.45
C ARG A 626 10.38 29.37 28.14
N LEU A 627 11.45 30.16 28.04
CA LEU A 627 11.51 31.52 28.60
C LEU A 627 10.47 32.44 27.94
N CYS A 628 10.33 32.36 26.62
CA CYS A 628 9.31 33.12 25.90
C CYS A 628 7.90 32.70 26.32
N SER A 629 7.62 31.40 26.46
CA SER A 629 6.32 30.93 26.94
C SER A 629 5.99 31.48 28.34
N LEU A 630 6.92 31.37 29.29
CA LEU A 630 6.75 31.91 30.65
C LEU A 630 6.61 33.43 30.67
N GLY A 631 7.36 34.13 29.82
CA GLY A 631 7.24 35.58 29.68
C GLY A 631 5.88 36.00 29.09
N LEU A 632 5.37 35.31 28.08
CA LEU A 632 4.05 35.57 27.52
C LEU A 632 2.93 35.27 28.52
N GLU A 633 3.07 34.23 29.33
CA GLU A 633 2.18 33.92 30.45
C GLU A 633 2.17 35.05 31.49
N ALA A 634 3.35 35.49 31.94
CA ALA A 634 3.47 36.62 32.86
C ALA A 634 2.89 37.93 32.29
N ARG A 635 2.99 38.15 30.96
CA ARG A 635 2.33 39.29 30.29
C ARG A 635 0.81 39.18 30.33
N ALA A 636 0.29 37.98 30.09
CA ALA A 636 -1.15 37.72 30.10
C ALA A 636 -1.73 37.91 31.51
N GLU A 637 -1.05 37.42 32.54
CA GLU A 637 -1.42 37.63 33.95
C GLU A 637 -1.41 39.11 34.34
N ALA A 638 -0.42 39.87 33.86
CA ALA A 638 -0.36 41.32 34.06
C ALA A 638 -1.38 42.11 33.22
N GLY A 639 -2.12 41.47 32.31
CA GLY A 639 -3.05 42.13 31.39
C GLY A 639 -2.37 43.02 30.35
N ILE A 640 -1.06 42.86 30.12
CA ILE A 640 -0.29 43.72 29.22
C ILE A 640 -0.17 43.06 27.84
N PRO A 641 -0.79 43.64 26.78
CA PRO A 641 -0.74 43.04 25.46
C PRO A 641 0.68 43.06 24.87
N VAL A 642 1.09 42.02 24.14
CA VAL A 642 2.45 41.87 23.57
C VAL A 642 2.90 43.09 22.77
N ARG A 643 1.98 43.77 22.07
CA ARG A 643 2.28 44.97 21.27
C ARG A 643 2.82 46.16 22.07
N GLN A 644 2.49 46.27 23.36
CA GLN A 644 3.05 47.27 24.27
C GLN A 644 4.50 46.90 24.58
N ALA A 645 5.48 47.70 24.16
CA ALA A 645 6.86 47.42 24.52
C ALA A 645 7.10 47.59 26.03
N LEU A 646 7.94 46.75 26.61
CA LEU A 646 8.39 46.85 28.00
C LEU A 646 9.90 47.11 28.06
N ASN A 647 10.39 47.68 29.17
CA ASN A 647 11.82 47.99 29.30
C ASN A 647 12.68 46.73 29.30
N ALA A 648 12.36 45.78 30.18
CA ALA A 648 13.20 44.62 30.38
C ALA A 648 12.41 43.37 30.74
N VAL A 649 13.04 42.23 30.51
CA VAL A 649 12.70 40.96 31.15
C VAL A 649 13.88 40.50 32.00
N HIS A 650 13.59 40.06 33.22
CA HIS A 650 14.55 39.47 34.15
C HIS A 650 14.37 37.95 34.16
N LEU A 651 15.43 37.25 33.78
CA LEU A 651 15.47 35.80 33.70
C LEU A 651 16.29 35.28 34.89
N TYR A 652 15.66 34.52 35.78
CA TYR A 652 16.28 33.92 36.95
C TYR A 652 16.43 32.42 36.75
N THR A 653 17.67 31.93 36.81
CA THR A 653 18.00 30.52 36.56
C THR A 653 18.92 29.96 37.64
N SER A 654 18.87 28.64 37.87
CA SER A 654 19.76 27.95 38.80
C SER A 654 21.19 27.79 38.24
N THR A 655 21.33 27.78 36.92
CA THR A 655 22.61 27.73 36.19
C THR A 655 22.65 28.80 35.10
N PRO A 656 23.82 29.36 34.75
CA PRO A 656 23.94 30.31 33.64
C PRO A 656 23.38 29.73 32.33
N LEU A 657 22.56 30.50 31.60
CA LEU A 657 21.93 30.04 30.35
C LEU A 657 22.87 30.08 29.13
N HIS A 658 24.00 30.80 29.23
CA HIS A 658 24.99 30.97 28.16
C HIS A 658 24.37 31.38 26.81
N LEU A 659 23.30 32.20 26.81
CA LEU A 659 22.70 32.70 25.57
C LEU A 659 23.67 33.65 24.87
N ASN A 660 23.86 33.48 23.56
CA ASN A 660 24.55 34.47 22.74
C ASN A 660 23.61 35.66 22.41
N ASP A 661 24.14 36.70 21.79
CA ASP A 661 23.38 37.92 21.52
C ASP A 661 22.21 37.70 20.55
N ALA A 662 22.34 36.77 19.61
CA ALA A 662 21.27 36.39 18.70
C ALA A 662 20.09 35.71 19.44
N LEU A 663 20.37 34.78 20.35
CA LEU A 663 19.36 34.13 21.18
C LEU A 663 18.67 35.12 22.12
N ARG A 664 19.42 36.09 22.68
CA ARG A 664 18.84 37.20 23.44
C ARG A 664 17.93 38.07 22.57
N ALA A 665 18.30 38.32 21.32
CA ALA A 665 17.45 39.05 20.38
C ALA A 665 16.13 38.30 20.12
N ILE A 666 16.17 36.97 19.99
CA ILE A 666 14.95 36.15 19.83
C ILE A 666 14.00 36.36 21.01
N VAL A 667 14.50 36.26 22.25
CA VAL A 667 13.71 36.49 23.48
C VAL A 667 13.16 37.91 23.51
N ARG A 668 14.02 38.90 23.19
CA ARG A 668 13.66 40.32 23.18
C ARG A 668 12.49 40.62 22.23
N GLU A 669 12.57 40.07 21.02
CA GLU A 669 11.55 40.25 19.98
C GLU A 669 10.26 39.50 20.32
N GLU A 670 10.35 38.25 20.79
CA GLU A 670 9.16 37.44 21.12
C GLU A 670 8.39 38.05 22.30
N LEU A 671 9.11 38.54 23.30
CA LEU A 671 8.52 39.19 24.46
C LEU A 671 8.31 40.70 24.26
N ASN A 672 8.71 41.28 23.12
CA ASN A 672 8.69 42.72 22.84
C ASN A 672 9.15 43.57 24.03
N VAL A 673 10.40 43.33 24.46
CA VAL A 673 11.09 44.08 25.52
C VAL A 673 12.30 44.84 24.95
N LYS A 674 12.87 45.83 25.66
CA LYS A 674 14.08 46.53 25.19
C LYS A 674 15.36 45.82 25.62
N ALA A 675 15.37 45.19 26.80
CA ALA A 675 16.52 44.50 27.35
C ALA A 675 16.17 43.11 27.92
N VAL A 676 17.15 42.21 27.91
CA VAL A 676 17.09 40.91 28.58
C VAL A 676 18.17 40.92 29.66
N VAL A 677 17.78 40.75 30.92
CA VAL A 677 18.66 40.77 32.08
C VAL A 677 18.68 39.37 32.68
N GLU A 678 19.85 38.76 32.73
CA GLU A 678 20.05 37.40 33.26
C GLU A 678 20.63 37.47 34.67
N ALA A 679 20.09 36.69 35.60
CA ALA A 679 20.60 36.56 36.96
C ALA A 679 20.56 35.11 37.43
N VAL A 680 21.65 34.66 38.06
CA VAL A 680 21.70 33.33 38.70
C VAL A 680 21.14 33.44 40.11
N ALA A 681 20.15 32.62 40.44
CA ALA A 681 19.52 32.57 41.76
C ALA A 681 19.13 31.12 42.12
N GLU A 682 19.24 30.77 43.40
CA GLU A 682 18.77 29.46 43.88
C GLU A 682 17.24 29.31 43.68
N GLY A 683 16.82 28.20 43.07
CA GLY A 683 15.41 27.89 42.82
C GLY A 683 15.09 27.50 41.38
N THR A 684 13.81 27.35 41.07
CA THR A 684 13.30 27.01 39.73
C THR A 684 13.38 28.21 38.77
N LEU A 685 13.51 27.94 37.46
CA LEU A 685 13.46 28.97 36.40
C LEU A 685 12.28 29.92 36.59
N ARG A 686 12.54 31.23 36.66
CA ARG A 686 11.52 32.28 36.82
C ARG A 686 11.75 33.42 35.83
N VAL A 687 10.66 33.88 35.21
CA VAL A 687 10.66 35.04 34.29
C VAL A 687 9.86 36.17 34.95
N VAL A 688 10.46 37.35 35.07
CA VAL A 688 9.82 38.55 35.65
C VAL A 688 9.92 39.68 34.65
N LEU A 689 8.80 40.33 34.34
CA LEU A 689 8.76 41.46 33.41
C LEU A 689 8.86 42.78 34.17
N ASP A 690 9.60 43.75 33.63
CA ASP A 690 9.45 45.13 34.06
C ASP A 690 8.13 45.68 33.50
N THR A 691 7.10 45.72 34.35
CA THR A 691 5.77 46.20 33.98
C THR A 691 5.67 47.73 34.00
N THR A 692 6.75 48.46 34.28
CA THR A 692 6.78 49.92 34.29
C THR A 692 6.72 50.45 32.85
N ILE A 693 5.61 51.08 32.48
CA ILE A 693 5.43 51.69 31.15
C ILE A 693 5.86 53.16 31.23
N THR A 694 7.02 53.48 30.67
CA THR A 694 7.48 54.88 30.57
C THR A 694 6.63 55.66 29.55
N PRO A 695 6.62 57.01 29.59
CA PRO A 695 5.91 57.82 28.59
C PRO A 695 6.29 57.48 27.15
N GLU A 696 7.57 57.21 26.88
CA GLU A 696 8.08 56.81 25.57
C GLU A 696 7.50 55.47 25.13
N LEU A 697 7.51 54.46 26.00
CA LEU A 697 6.92 53.15 25.72
C LEU A 697 5.40 53.23 25.52
N LYS A 698 4.72 54.09 26.28
CA LYS A 698 3.29 54.35 26.13
C LYS A 698 2.99 54.91 24.73
N ARG A 699 3.76 55.91 24.28
CA ARG A 699 3.65 56.48 22.93
C ARG A 699 3.96 55.46 21.84
N GLU A 700 5.01 54.65 21.97
CA GLU A 700 5.28 53.55 21.02
C GLU A 700 4.11 52.55 20.93
N GLY A 701 3.52 52.20 22.07
CA GLY A 701 2.35 51.32 22.15
C GLY A 701 1.13 51.90 21.44
N MET A 702 0.84 53.19 21.68
CA MET A 702 -0.24 53.93 20.99
C MET A 702 -0.06 53.91 19.47
N ILE A 703 1.16 54.12 18.97
CA ILE A 703 1.43 54.16 17.53
C ILE A 703 1.24 52.79 16.86
N ARG A 704 1.59 51.71 17.55
CA ARG A 704 1.34 50.34 17.06
C ARG A 704 -0.15 50.02 17.04
N ASP A 705 -0.89 50.43 18.06
CA ASP A 705 -2.35 50.27 18.13
C ASP A 705 -3.03 51.09 17.03
N LEU A 706 -2.54 52.30 16.76
CA LEU A 706 -3.04 53.17 15.70
C LEU A 706 -2.76 52.60 14.31
N THR A 707 -1.54 52.12 14.07
CA THR A 707 -1.17 51.42 12.82
C THR A 707 -2.10 50.24 12.56
N ARG A 708 -2.38 49.43 13.59
CA ARG A 708 -3.31 48.31 13.49
C ARG A 708 -4.74 48.76 13.22
N ALA A 709 -5.22 49.80 13.89
CA ALA A 709 -6.56 50.34 13.68
C ALA A 709 -6.76 50.78 12.22
N VAL A 710 -5.77 51.45 11.62
CA VAL A 710 -5.78 51.85 10.21
C VAL A 710 -5.72 50.63 9.29
N ASN A 711 -4.84 49.65 9.55
CA ASN A 711 -4.74 48.46 8.71
C ASN A 711 -5.99 47.57 8.76
N ASN A 712 -6.68 47.52 9.91
CA ASN A 712 -8.01 46.91 10.00
C ASN A 712 -9.05 47.68 9.19
N LEU A 713 -9.05 49.01 9.28
CA LEU A 713 -9.96 49.85 8.52
C LEU A 713 -9.74 49.69 7.01
N ARG A 714 -8.49 49.60 6.55
CA ARG A 714 -8.14 49.28 5.15
C ARG A 714 -8.80 47.98 4.71
N LYS A 715 -8.71 46.93 5.54
CA LYS A 715 -9.32 45.62 5.24
C LYS A 715 -10.85 45.69 5.19
N GLU A 716 -11.47 46.40 6.14
CA GLU A 716 -12.92 46.64 6.19
C GLU A 716 -13.40 47.42 4.94
N SER A 717 -12.57 48.32 4.43
CA SER A 717 -12.81 49.09 3.19
C SER A 717 -12.41 48.35 1.90
N GLY A 718 -11.99 47.07 1.99
CA GLY A 718 -11.63 46.26 0.83
C GLY A 718 -10.29 46.62 0.17
N TYR A 719 -9.40 47.32 0.87
CA TYR A 719 -8.08 47.70 0.36
C TYR A 719 -7.06 46.57 0.55
N THR A 720 -6.10 46.46 -0.37
CA THR A 720 -4.96 45.55 -0.30
C THR A 720 -3.76 46.21 0.38
N PRO A 721 -2.79 45.48 0.95
CA PRO A 721 -1.59 46.07 1.57
C PRO A 721 -0.76 46.95 0.61
N SER A 722 -0.81 46.67 -0.70
CA SER A 722 -0.11 47.44 -1.73
C SER A 722 -0.74 48.80 -2.04
N ASP A 723 -2.00 49.03 -1.68
CA ASP A 723 -2.69 50.30 -2.00
C ASP A 723 -2.07 51.47 -1.21
N ARG A 724 -1.82 52.59 -1.87
CA ARG A 724 -1.39 53.82 -1.20
C ARG A 724 -2.62 54.58 -0.68
N ILE A 725 -2.54 55.12 0.53
CA ILE A 725 -3.65 55.85 1.16
C ILE A 725 -3.24 57.22 1.69
N ARG A 726 -4.19 58.12 1.88
CA ARG A 726 -4.06 59.27 2.79
C ARG A 726 -4.92 59.03 4.02
N VAL A 727 -4.40 59.40 5.18
CA VAL A 727 -5.08 59.29 6.47
C VAL A 727 -5.38 60.68 7.00
N THR A 728 -6.65 60.99 7.22
CA THR A 728 -7.08 62.19 7.94
C THR A 728 -7.52 61.79 9.34
N TYR A 729 -7.09 62.51 10.37
CA TYR A 729 -7.45 62.19 11.75
C TYR A 729 -7.87 63.41 12.56
N ALA A 730 -8.76 63.19 13.52
CA ALA A 730 -9.10 64.11 14.60
C ALA A 730 -8.96 63.40 15.95
N CYS A 731 -8.20 64.01 16.86
CA CYS A 731 -7.88 63.45 18.17
C CYS A 731 -7.80 64.57 19.22
N ASP A 732 -8.60 64.46 20.28
CA ASP A 732 -8.60 65.42 21.40
C ASP A 732 -7.60 65.02 22.51
N ASP A 733 -7.06 63.79 22.46
CA ASP A 733 -6.04 63.34 23.38
C ASP A 733 -4.67 63.93 23.02
N MET A 734 -4.10 64.69 23.95
CA MET A 734 -2.83 65.40 23.75
C MET A 734 -1.65 64.43 23.62
N GLU A 735 -1.66 63.30 24.32
CA GLU A 735 -0.53 62.37 24.32
C GLU A 735 -0.52 61.50 23.06
N LEU A 736 -1.68 61.09 22.56
CA LEU A 736 -1.83 60.43 21.26
C LEU A 736 -1.46 61.38 20.11
N SER A 737 -1.87 62.66 20.18
CA SER A 737 -1.50 63.67 19.18
C SER A 737 0.02 63.93 19.16
N ALA A 738 0.66 63.97 20.33
CA ALA A 738 2.12 64.07 20.43
C ALA A 738 2.81 62.83 19.84
N ALA A 739 2.30 61.62 20.14
CA ALA A 739 2.83 60.38 19.59
C ALA A 739 2.71 60.33 18.05
N ILE A 740 1.58 60.74 17.47
CA ILE A 740 1.39 60.79 16.00
C ILE A 740 2.42 61.71 15.34
N THR A 741 2.72 62.84 15.98
CA THR A 741 3.71 63.80 15.48
C THR A 741 5.13 63.24 15.58
N GLU A 742 5.50 62.69 16.74
CA GLU A 742 6.82 62.15 17.03
C GLU A 742 7.16 60.94 16.14
N TYR A 743 6.19 60.06 15.87
CA TYR A 743 6.38 58.82 15.12
C TYR A 743 5.75 58.84 13.72
N ARG A 744 5.58 60.04 13.12
CA ARG A 744 4.90 60.21 11.82
C ARG A 744 5.47 59.34 10.71
N ASP A 745 6.80 59.25 10.60
CA ASP A 745 7.46 58.44 9.56
C ASP A 745 7.20 56.94 9.74
N GLN A 746 7.05 56.48 10.99
CA GLN A 746 6.69 55.10 11.28
C GLN A 746 5.24 54.81 10.88
N LEU A 747 4.31 55.74 11.12
CA LEU A 747 2.92 55.62 10.70
C LEU A 747 2.79 55.58 9.17
N LEU A 748 3.48 56.47 8.46
CA LEU A 748 3.49 56.51 6.99
C LEU A 748 3.94 55.16 6.41
N ARG A 749 5.06 54.62 6.90
CA ARG A 749 5.55 53.30 6.47
C ARG A 749 4.61 52.17 6.89
N GLY A 750 4.19 52.13 8.15
CA GLY A 750 3.39 51.05 8.74
C GLY A 750 1.97 50.94 8.17
N THR A 751 1.47 52.00 7.53
CA THR A 751 0.13 52.04 6.92
C THR A 751 0.16 52.18 5.40
N ASN A 752 1.36 52.19 4.79
CA ASN A 752 1.58 52.47 3.37
C ASN A 752 0.82 53.74 2.92
N ALA A 753 0.98 54.81 3.71
CA ALA A 753 0.27 56.07 3.54
C ALA A 753 1.19 57.16 2.97
N ASP A 754 0.63 58.02 2.12
CA ASP A 754 1.30 59.17 1.52
C ASP A 754 1.25 60.40 2.41
N ALA A 755 0.23 60.51 3.25
CA ALA A 755 0.09 61.58 4.21
C ALA A 755 -0.73 61.15 5.43
N TRP A 756 -0.44 61.81 6.54
CA TRP A 756 -1.15 61.76 7.81
C TRP A 756 -1.40 63.20 8.24
N ASP A 757 -2.64 63.65 8.09
CA ASP A 757 -3.02 65.06 8.26
C ASP A 757 -4.10 65.21 9.34
N SER A 758 -3.90 66.17 10.25
CA SER A 758 -4.92 66.53 11.23
C SER A 758 -6.02 67.34 10.57
N GLY A 759 -7.28 66.95 10.75
CA GLY A 759 -8.43 67.67 10.17
C GLY A 759 -9.75 66.94 10.41
N THR A 760 -10.84 67.49 9.88
CA THR A 760 -12.17 66.87 9.99
C THR A 760 -12.26 65.69 9.01
N PRO A 761 -12.39 64.44 9.49
CA PRO A 761 -12.48 63.25 8.62
C PRO A 761 -13.78 63.29 7.81
N ALA A 762 -13.75 63.04 6.50
CA ALA A 762 -14.92 63.17 5.62
C ALA A 762 -15.87 61.97 5.78
N THR A 763 -15.31 60.77 5.96
CA THR A 763 -16.05 59.55 6.36
C THR A 763 -15.57 59.10 7.74
N PRO A 764 -16.08 59.69 8.84
CA PRO A 764 -15.51 59.50 10.16
C PRO A 764 -15.68 58.07 10.70
N GLN A 765 -14.57 57.44 11.06
CA GLN A 765 -14.49 56.12 11.68
C GLN A 765 -13.85 56.25 13.07
N THR A 766 -14.65 56.07 14.11
CA THR A 766 -14.15 56.17 15.49
C THR A 766 -13.41 54.88 15.88
N ARG A 767 -12.22 55.01 16.46
CA ARG A 767 -11.40 53.91 16.97
C ARG A 767 -10.85 54.26 18.36
N SER A 768 -10.60 53.24 19.18
CA SER A 768 -9.93 53.39 20.47
C SER A 768 -8.48 52.92 20.35
N VAL A 769 -7.53 53.76 20.75
CA VAL A 769 -6.09 53.53 20.65
C VAL A 769 -5.47 53.87 22.01
N GLY A 770 -4.87 52.89 22.69
CA GLY A 770 -4.24 53.11 23.99
C GLY A 770 -5.16 53.70 25.07
N GLY A 771 -6.47 53.51 24.96
CA GLY A 771 -7.49 54.09 25.85
C GLY A 771 -8.01 55.47 25.42
N ALA A 772 -7.39 56.11 24.43
CA ALA A 772 -7.85 57.37 23.83
C ALA A 772 -8.77 57.13 22.63
N THR A 773 -9.66 58.07 22.35
CA THR A 773 -10.57 58.04 21.20
C THR A 773 -9.99 58.86 20.05
N ILE A 774 -9.92 58.27 18.87
CA ILE A 774 -9.48 58.93 17.63
C ILE A 774 -10.49 58.69 16.52
N VAL A 775 -10.77 59.73 15.73
CA VAL A 775 -11.62 59.64 14.53
C VAL A 775 -10.71 59.63 13.31
N LEU A 776 -10.85 58.61 12.47
CA LEU A 776 -10.01 58.37 11.30
C LEU A 776 -10.85 58.38 10.02
N ASP A 777 -10.25 58.80 8.91
CA ASP A 777 -10.75 58.59 7.55
C ASP A 777 -9.57 58.21 6.66
N ILE A 778 -9.80 57.26 5.75
CA ILE A 778 -8.78 56.76 4.83
C ILE A 778 -9.27 56.87 3.39
N VAL A 779 -8.43 57.42 2.53
CA VAL A 779 -8.73 57.60 1.10
C VAL A 779 -7.62 56.99 0.27
N ARG A 780 -7.97 56.12 -0.68
CA ARG A 780 -7.01 55.56 -1.64
C ARG A 780 -6.43 56.67 -2.53
N VAL A 781 -5.11 56.71 -2.67
CA VAL A 781 -4.42 57.66 -3.55
C VAL A 781 -4.32 57.06 -4.96
N GLY A 782 -4.80 57.80 -5.95
CA GLY A 782 -4.80 57.37 -7.36
C GLY A 782 -5.98 56.47 -7.71
N ALA A 783 -7.21 56.99 -7.56
CA ALA A 783 -8.39 56.39 -8.19
C ALA A 783 -8.36 56.61 -9.72
#